data_AF-A0A955SBR2-F1
#
_entry.id   AF-A0A955SBR2-F1
#
_cell.length_a   1.000
_cell.length_b   1.000
_cell.length_c   1.000
_cell.angle_alpha   90.00
_cell.angle_beta   90.00
_cell.angle_gamma   90.00
#
_symmetry.space_group_name_H-M   'P 1'
#
loop_
_entity.id
_entity.type
_entity.pdbx_description
1 polymer ?
#
loop_
_entity_poly.entity_id
_entity_poly.type
_entity_poly.pdbx_seq_one_letter_code
_entity_poly.pdbx_strand_id
1 'polypeptide(L)'
;VNLGNQNDVFTLNPLDAAYAAPLTIGGGAASDITLNYSSASESLTLTDLGGGLTNIDSTVTATVIVDNAADTLTLNAGETGDDLLFIDSLPASFPSNLTINGQSGVDTLNINDTVMMAANKSFTATTDQIFFQTASSDLSTSGTGEVNLTADRNILLSNGSSITSSSGDITLEANLSGSATGNFSGISVDGGSIASVFGAIDLTGVGGDTGNFNSGVSVANSGTVLSTGTGPSPGSITIHGTAGPGVSANRGVIVFNSGAAILSLDGDITIDGTGGANPSTGASDNDGVGIFASGTVTSLNSGNVTLRGTGLTGGGGDERDNEGVAISGSGTSVTTIFGSIVLDGTGADGGTLRNEGVNIENGATVLSALSDISITGVGGQSGSHNDGVEIRSLGTRVAARAGNLTIVGSAGTDGSAGSSSNRGVEISTQAVLSASAGSIDIAGSGVGENDNEGVFVAGTANEIYSTPGMVPIPDNGTANLQIAIDEAFYIADVDVTVDVTHTFDRDLTLTLISPFGTRVTLASRRGEGGDNFTSTRFDDDSGADLSAGAAPFTGTFRPESPLSAFDGESAQGTWTLEVSDNQGGDTGTIDFVEIEFNAPTAISTVSGPIHIDGTSNGSGNGNRGVAIESHARITSTSGEISIEGTGGGVDDNEGVLITDSNTSISTRTGKIFVYGKGTSTGDRNPGLKIDSGASVISTAGEVQLLGDGYGASEAAGVLIEGLDSKVDSGGLIQIGGFSFGATDENPGLKISEQATITALDGLNIGGKGSGSQLSGGANHGFVIDSATVSASTLDFRRLELSGTSGPDPNGSVGVLVTNKSNVISRSLDLLFTQQKNGTVFTPNIIPFEFETPAGLARTATLTVSATANLGTNTQFFTLDLEGLVTQNLFVDDGMSSTPVTTTVNLDAAQVAALTADGLISMTVTPSGDVSPLIGPTELEVSLSIPGAGLAPPIVMKSFESTGGNESNDDIRVDMGSSVEAIGNLIQVEVADDFILGATGSLRSASTIAVLGETQDGDFDPDGSTFEFSGYVSAPGVGVRGEQDNDTLILPDLDSGH
;
A
#
# COMPACT_ATOMS: atom_id res chain seq x y z
N VAL A 1 -74.28 15.73 -12.27
CA VAL A 1 -73.90 16.97 -12.97
C VAL A 1 -73.41 16.59 -14.35
N ASN A 2 -73.91 17.19 -15.45
CA ASN A 2 -73.38 16.97 -16.79
C ASN A 2 -72.62 18.23 -17.22
N LEU A 3 -71.31 18.15 -17.45
CA LEU A 3 -70.44 19.31 -17.67
C LEU A 3 -70.45 19.77 -19.15
N GLY A 4 -70.78 18.89 -20.10
CA GLY A 4 -70.67 19.14 -21.55
C GLY A 4 -69.22 19.32 -22.03
N ASN A 5 -69.01 19.60 -23.31
CA ASN A 5 -67.66 19.86 -23.88
C ASN A 5 -67.18 21.30 -23.61
N GLN A 6 -67.13 21.72 -22.35
CA GLN A 6 -66.58 23.02 -21.96
C GLN A 6 -65.21 22.77 -21.33
N ASN A 7 -64.15 23.40 -21.83
CA ASN A 7 -62.81 23.37 -21.23
C ASN A 7 -62.77 24.22 -19.93
N ASP A 8 -63.69 23.96 -19.01
CA ASP A 8 -63.88 24.71 -17.77
C ASP A 8 -63.36 23.89 -16.57
N VAL A 9 -62.89 24.59 -15.53
CA VAL A 9 -62.55 23.99 -14.23
C VAL A 9 -63.84 23.85 -13.41
N PHE A 10 -64.20 22.62 -13.02
CA PHE A 10 -65.35 22.33 -12.17
C PHE A 10 -64.91 21.99 -10.75
N THR A 11 -65.22 22.88 -9.81
CA THR A 11 -64.95 22.66 -8.38
C THR A 11 -66.22 22.24 -7.64
N LEU A 12 -66.15 21.15 -6.89
CA LEU A 12 -67.22 20.68 -6.01
C LEU A 12 -66.73 20.58 -4.58
N ASN A 13 -67.56 21.05 -3.64
CA ASN A 13 -67.40 20.77 -2.22
C ASN A 13 -68.51 19.79 -1.80
N PRO A 14 -68.24 18.49 -1.66
CA PRO A 14 -69.24 17.49 -1.28
C PRO A 14 -69.91 17.85 0.06
N LEU A 15 -71.23 17.68 0.13
CA LEU A 15 -72.02 17.95 1.34
C LEU A 15 -71.93 16.76 2.31
N ASP A 16 -72.23 16.98 3.59
CA ASP A 16 -72.30 15.95 4.63
C ASP A 16 -73.13 14.70 4.21
N ALA A 17 -72.53 13.52 4.37
CA ALA A 17 -73.05 12.21 3.97
C ALA A 17 -74.43 11.89 4.58
N ALA A 18 -74.75 12.45 5.76
CA ALA A 18 -76.02 12.21 6.43
C ALA A 18 -77.26 12.65 5.63
N TYR A 19 -77.09 13.40 4.52
CA TYR A 19 -78.20 14.04 3.79
C TYR A 19 -78.20 13.88 2.25
N ALA A 20 -77.31 13.10 1.62
CA ALA A 20 -77.20 13.08 0.15
C ALA A 20 -77.07 11.67 -0.47
N ALA A 21 -77.74 11.46 -1.62
CA ALA A 21 -77.50 10.31 -2.51
C ALA A 21 -76.20 10.53 -3.32
N PRO A 22 -75.58 9.45 -3.86
CA PRO A 22 -74.33 9.58 -4.62
C PRO A 22 -74.44 10.63 -5.74
N LEU A 23 -73.46 11.51 -5.82
CA LEU A 23 -73.42 12.55 -6.84
C LEU A 23 -72.59 12.07 -8.03
N THR A 24 -73.25 11.75 -9.15
CA THR A 24 -72.54 11.44 -10.40
C THR A 24 -72.21 12.72 -11.15
N ILE A 25 -70.93 12.95 -11.42
CA ILE A 25 -70.40 13.99 -12.30
C ILE A 25 -70.01 13.28 -13.61
N GLY A 26 -70.63 13.67 -14.71
CA GLY A 26 -70.40 13.04 -16.02
C GLY A 26 -70.28 14.03 -17.16
N GLY A 27 -69.75 13.56 -18.29
CA GLY A 27 -69.89 14.20 -19.60
C GLY A 27 -69.07 15.46 -19.79
N GLY A 28 -67.92 15.32 -20.46
CA GLY A 28 -67.16 16.42 -21.03
C GLY A 28 -65.68 16.08 -21.22
N ALA A 29 -65.26 15.73 -22.43
CA ALA A 29 -63.83 15.64 -22.73
C ALA A 29 -63.19 17.04 -22.55
N ALA A 30 -62.12 17.12 -21.75
CA ALA A 30 -61.28 18.32 -21.52
C ALA A 30 -61.68 19.32 -20.39
N SER A 31 -62.52 18.94 -19.42
CA SER A 31 -62.71 19.73 -18.18
C SER A 31 -61.80 19.25 -17.04
N ASP A 32 -61.29 20.16 -16.20
CA ASP A 32 -60.62 19.81 -14.93
C ASP A 32 -61.66 19.65 -13.81
N ILE A 33 -61.57 18.59 -13.01
CA ILE A 33 -62.48 18.34 -11.89
C ILE A 33 -61.69 18.47 -10.59
N THR A 34 -62.14 19.34 -9.69
CA THR A 34 -61.57 19.51 -8.34
C THR A 34 -62.63 19.17 -7.29
N LEU A 35 -62.33 18.23 -6.40
CA LEU A 35 -63.18 17.86 -5.27
C LEU A 35 -62.53 18.30 -3.96
N ASN A 36 -63.19 19.19 -3.22
CA ASN A 36 -62.74 19.67 -1.91
C ASN A 36 -63.55 19.01 -0.80
N TYR A 37 -62.95 18.03 -0.12
CA TYR A 37 -63.56 17.28 0.98
C TYR A 37 -63.54 18.08 2.29
N SER A 38 -64.14 17.52 3.33
CA SER A 38 -64.44 18.26 4.55
C SER A 38 -63.20 18.46 5.40
N SER A 39 -63.20 19.45 6.30
CA SER A 39 -62.09 19.67 7.22
C SER A 39 -62.08 18.67 8.40
N ALA A 40 -62.86 17.60 8.35
CA ALA A 40 -62.98 16.60 9.41
C ALA A 40 -62.37 15.28 8.94
N SER A 41 -61.62 14.61 9.83
CA SER A 41 -61.02 13.31 9.53
C SER A 41 -62.01 12.35 8.87
N GLU A 42 -61.68 11.92 7.67
CA GLU A 42 -62.46 11.02 6.84
C GLU A 42 -61.56 10.03 6.09
N SER A 43 -62.14 8.91 5.68
CA SER A 43 -61.48 8.04 4.71
C SER A 43 -62.08 8.26 3.32
N LEU A 44 -61.21 8.44 2.32
CA LEU A 44 -61.59 8.56 0.92
C LEU A 44 -61.14 7.31 0.15
N THR A 45 -62.07 6.51 -0.34
CA THR A 45 -61.78 5.26 -1.06
C THR A 45 -62.13 5.39 -2.53
N LEU A 46 -61.13 5.24 -3.40
CA LEU A 46 -61.28 5.22 -4.85
C LEU A 46 -61.47 3.78 -5.35
N THR A 47 -62.52 3.56 -6.14
CA THR A 47 -62.83 2.23 -6.70
C THR A 47 -63.34 2.36 -8.14
N ASP A 48 -62.84 1.53 -9.04
CA ASP A 48 -63.33 1.45 -10.42
C ASP A 48 -64.75 0.83 -10.45
N LEU A 49 -65.72 1.54 -11.02
CA LEU A 49 -67.07 1.01 -11.28
C LEU A 49 -67.20 0.38 -12.68
N GLY A 50 -66.14 0.45 -13.48
CA GLY A 50 -66.13 0.11 -14.89
C GLY A 50 -66.80 1.19 -15.75
N GLY A 51 -66.66 1.04 -17.07
CA GLY A 51 -67.28 1.97 -18.02
C GLY A 51 -66.68 3.39 -18.02
N GLY A 52 -65.47 3.56 -17.46
CA GLY A 52 -64.79 4.84 -17.35
C GLY A 52 -65.23 5.69 -16.16
N LEU A 53 -65.87 5.09 -15.15
CA LEU A 53 -66.33 5.76 -13.95
C LEU A 53 -65.53 5.34 -12.71
N THR A 54 -65.09 6.31 -11.91
CA THR A 54 -64.48 6.06 -10.59
C THR A 54 -65.43 6.49 -9.48
N ASN A 55 -65.66 5.61 -8.51
CA ASN A 55 -66.34 5.91 -7.26
C ASN A 55 -65.34 6.48 -6.26
N ILE A 56 -65.73 7.52 -5.53
CA ILE A 56 -64.95 8.12 -4.45
C ILE A 56 -65.87 8.15 -3.23
N ASP A 57 -65.74 7.12 -2.40
CA ASP A 57 -66.52 6.98 -1.17
C ASP A 57 -65.84 7.72 -0.04
N SER A 58 -66.63 8.54 0.66
CA SER A 58 -66.22 9.23 1.88
C SER A 58 -67.00 8.70 3.08
N THR A 59 -66.36 8.64 4.26
CA THR A 59 -67.05 8.34 5.53
C THR A 59 -67.80 9.54 6.13
N VAL A 60 -67.55 10.76 5.66
CA VAL A 60 -68.08 12.01 6.25
C VAL A 60 -68.93 12.79 5.25
N THR A 61 -68.50 12.89 3.99
CA THR A 61 -69.20 13.59 2.92
C THR A 61 -69.86 12.61 1.94
N ALA A 62 -70.72 13.13 1.08
CA ALA A 62 -71.44 12.32 0.10
C ALA A 62 -70.48 11.65 -0.90
N THR A 63 -70.73 10.37 -1.21
CA THR A 63 -70.08 9.65 -2.31
C THR A 63 -70.17 10.44 -3.61
N VAL A 64 -69.04 10.57 -4.32
CA VAL A 64 -68.95 11.18 -5.65
C VAL A 64 -68.57 10.11 -6.66
N ILE A 65 -69.29 10.03 -7.78
CA ILE A 65 -68.94 9.19 -8.92
C ILE A 65 -68.48 10.11 -10.04
N VAL A 66 -67.25 9.94 -10.52
CA VAL A 66 -66.63 10.78 -11.54
C VAL A 66 -66.49 10.01 -12.85
N ASP A 67 -66.83 10.67 -13.96
CA ASP A 67 -66.46 10.25 -15.30
C ASP A 67 -65.01 10.64 -15.58
N ASN A 68 -64.17 9.64 -15.81
CA ASN A 68 -62.71 9.77 -15.91
C ASN A 68 -62.26 10.38 -17.26
N ALA A 69 -63.18 10.95 -18.05
CA ALA A 69 -62.88 11.67 -19.30
C ALA A 69 -62.37 13.11 -19.09
N ALA A 70 -62.21 13.54 -17.84
CA ALA A 70 -61.61 14.83 -17.46
C ALA A 70 -60.15 14.94 -17.91
N ASP A 71 -59.62 16.17 -18.04
CA ASP A 71 -58.19 16.34 -18.30
C ASP A 71 -57.37 16.09 -17.04
N THR A 72 -57.85 16.62 -15.91
CA THR A 72 -57.33 16.43 -14.55
C THR A 72 -58.45 16.09 -13.57
N LEU A 73 -58.19 15.17 -12.65
CA LEU A 73 -58.98 14.94 -11.44
C LEU A 73 -58.12 15.30 -10.23
N THR A 74 -58.56 16.29 -9.45
CA THR A 74 -57.90 16.74 -8.22
C THR A 74 -58.77 16.43 -7.02
N LEU A 75 -58.19 15.76 -6.02
CA LEU A 75 -58.80 15.47 -4.73
C LEU A 75 -58.07 16.24 -3.65
N ASN A 76 -58.79 17.07 -2.89
CA ASN A 76 -58.28 17.81 -1.74
C ASN A 76 -58.96 17.24 -0.49
N ALA A 77 -58.19 16.62 0.42
CA ALA A 77 -58.72 15.85 1.55
C ALA A 77 -59.38 16.75 2.61
N GLY A 78 -58.77 17.89 2.93
CA GLY A 78 -59.38 18.95 3.74
C GLY A 78 -58.37 19.72 4.58
N GLU A 79 -58.70 20.92 5.05
CA GLU A 79 -57.70 21.78 5.70
C GLU A 79 -57.37 21.45 7.17
N THR A 80 -58.06 20.55 7.86
CA THR A 80 -57.72 20.25 9.28
C THR A 80 -57.91 18.81 9.72
N GLY A 81 -58.45 17.93 8.86
CA GLY A 81 -58.72 16.55 9.19
C GLY A 81 -57.46 15.72 9.00
N ASP A 82 -57.23 14.73 9.87
CA ASP A 82 -56.28 13.66 9.56
C ASP A 82 -57.00 12.63 8.69
N ASP A 83 -56.71 12.59 7.39
CA ASP A 83 -57.45 11.80 6.41
C ASP A 83 -56.72 10.54 5.94
N LEU A 84 -57.50 9.50 5.61
CA LEU A 84 -56.99 8.24 5.05
C LEU A 84 -57.49 8.07 3.61
N LEU A 85 -56.60 8.20 2.65
CA LEU A 85 -56.90 8.06 1.23
C LEU A 85 -56.49 6.68 0.76
N PHE A 86 -57.39 5.96 0.11
CA PHE A 86 -57.19 4.61 -0.41
C PHE A 86 -57.43 4.57 -1.91
N ILE A 87 -56.46 4.07 -2.68
CA ILE A 87 -56.66 3.67 -4.07
C ILE A 87 -56.79 2.15 -4.10
N ASP A 88 -58.02 1.66 -4.03
CA ASP A 88 -58.34 0.22 -4.05
C ASP A 88 -58.45 -0.32 -5.47
N SER A 89 -58.89 0.51 -6.43
CA SER A 89 -58.79 0.20 -7.86
C SER A 89 -59.05 1.43 -8.71
N LEU A 90 -58.38 1.49 -9.87
CA LEU A 90 -58.65 2.42 -10.95
C LEU A 90 -58.78 1.66 -12.27
N PRO A 91 -59.43 2.24 -13.30
CA PRO A 91 -59.40 1.69 -14.65
C PRO A 91 -57.97 1.39 -15.11
N ALA A 92 -57.78 0.31 -15.86
CA ALA A 92 -56.47 -0.16 -16.34
C ALA A 92 -55.69 0.80 -17.27
N SER A 93 -56.25 1.97 -17.57
CA SER A 93 -55.63 3.07 -18.30
C SER A 93 -56.35 4.35 -17.90
N PHE A 94 -56.01 4.88 -16.72
CA PHE A 94 -56.67 6.03 -16.14
C PHE A 94 -56.49 7.26 -17.06
N PRO A 95 -57.58 7.85 -17.61
CA PRO A 95 -57.49 8.77 -18.75
C PRO A 95 -57.14 10.22 -18.38
N SER A 96 -57.15 10.56 -17.10
CA SER A 96 -56.90 11.92 -16.59
C SER A 96 -55.56 11.99 -15.87
N ASN A 97 -55.00 13.19 -15.75
CA ASN A 97 -54.02 13.44 -14.70
C ASN A 97 -54.71 13.26 -13.34
N LEU A 98 -54.04 12.64 -12.37
CA LEU A 98 -54.57 12.45 -11.04
C LEU A 98 -53.73 13.23 -10.05
N THR A 99 -54.34 14.18 -9.35
CA THR A 99 -53.71 14.97 -8.28
C THR A 99 -54.40 14.67 -6.95
N ILE A 100 -53.64 14.28 -5.94
CA ILE A 100 -54.13 14.06 -4.57
C ILE A 100 -53.40 15.01 -3.63
N ASN A 101 -54.14 15.83 -2.89
CA ASN A 101 -53.60 16.75 -1.90
C ASN A 101 -54.23 16.44 -0.53
N GLY A 102 -53.40 16.11 0.46
CA GLY A 102 -53.82 16.00 1.87
C GLY A 102 -54.25 17.36 2.42
N GLN A 103 -53.49 18.41 2.06
CA GLN A 103 -53.61 19.77 2.57
C GLN A 103 -53.04 19.90 3.98
N SER A 104 -53.85 20.05 5.02
CA SER A 104 -53.36 20.27 6.38
C SER A 104 -54.10 19.40 7.38
N GLY A 105 -53.35 18.82 8.30
CA GLY A 105 -53.77 17.58 8.97
C GLY A 105 -52.61 16.60 8.86
N VAL A 106 -52.78 15.38 9.37
CA VAL A 106 -51.85 14.28 9.11
C VAL A 106 -52.51 13.29 8.16
N ASP A 107 -52.20 13.40 6.87
CA ASP A 107 -52.87 12.69 5.79
C ASP A 107 -52.04 11.52 5.27
N THR A 108 -52.69 10.36 5.10
CA THR A 108 -52.03 9.16 4.57
C THR A 108 -52.67 8.72 3.25
N LEU A 109 -51.85 8.59 2.20
CA LEU A 109 -52.23 7.94 0.96
C LEU A 109 -51.75 6.48 0.94
N ASN A 110 -52.69 5.55 0.76
CA ASN A 110 -52.44 4.13 0.59
C ASN A 110 -52.80 3.70 -0.83
N ILE A 111 -51.81 3.18 -1.57
CA ILE A 111 -52.01 2.56 -2.87
C ILE A 111 -52.11 1.06 -2.64
N ASN A 112 -53.32 0.51 -2.72
CA ASN A 112 -53.61 -0.88 -2.37
C ASN A 112 -53.60 -1.82 -3.57
N ASP A 113 -53.79 -1.29 -4.76
CA ASP A 113 -53.82 -2.04 -6.03
C ASP A 113 -53.15 -1.22 -7.14
N THR A 114 -53.06 -1.80 -8.34
CA THR A 114 -52.38 -1.23 -9.48
C THR A 114 -53.04 0.06 -9.99
N VAL A 115 -52.25 1.11 -10.16
CA VAL A 115 -52.55 2.37 -10.83
C VAL A 115 -51.80 2.42 -12.16
N MET A 116 -52.53 2.29 -13.26
CA MET A 116 -52.00 2.43 -14.62
C MET A 116 -52.53 3.72 -15.26
N MET A 117 -51.66 4.70 -15.47
CA MET A 117 -52.02 5.96 -16.12
C MET A 117 -52.03 5.81 -17.65
N ALA A 118 -52.97 6.48 -18.32
CA ALA A 118 -52.96 6.58 -19.77
C ALA A 118 -51.71 7.34 -20.27
N ALA A 119 -51.40 7.20 -21.56
CA ALA A 119 -50.23 7.86 -22.15
C ALA A 119 -50.25 9.38 -21.95
N ASN A 120 -49.10 9.92 -21.50
CA ASN A 120 -48.86 11.33 -21.19
C ASN A 120 -49.69 11.87 -20.01
N LYS A 121 -50.26 10.99 -19.18
CA LYS A 121 -50.96 11.39 -17.96
C LYS A 121 -50.09 11.17 -16.74
N SER A 122 -50.05 12.17 -15.87
CA SER A 122 -49.20 12.21 -14.68
C SER A 122 -49.99 11.87 -13.42
N PHE A 123 -49.29 11.28 -12.45
CA PHE A 123 -49.79 11.06 -11.10
C PHE A 123 -49.03 11.96 -10.14
N THR A 124 -49.75 12.80 -9.40
CA THR A 124 -49.18 13.72 -8.42
C THR A 124 -49.86 13.51 -7.07
N ALA A 125 -49.07 13.36 -6.00
CA ALA A 125 -49.60 13.31 -4.65
C ALA A 125 -48.76 14.16 -3.68
N THR A 126 -49.44 14.91 -2.82
CA THR A 126 -48.83 15.68 -1.73
C THR A 126 -49.61 15.39 -0.44
N THR A 127 -49.05 14.60 0.46
CA THR A 127 -49.65 14.17 1.75
C THR A 127 -48.58 14.13 2.85
N ASP A 128 -48.89 13.70 4.07
CA ASP A 128 -47.86 13.45 5.08
C ASP A 128 -47.16 12.11 4.86
N GLN A 129 -47.93 11.07 4.54
CA GLN A 129 -47.43 9.71 4.34
C GLN A 129 -47.96 9.12 3.04
N ILE A 130 -47.11 8.38 2.32
CA ILE A 130 -47.48 7.65 1.10
C ILE A 130 -46.98 6.21 1.18
N PHE A 131 -47.89 5.26 1.06
CA PHE A 131 -47.59 3.83 1.25
C PHE A 131 -48.02 2.96 0.07
N PHE A 132 -47.08 2.14 -0.38
CA PHE A 132 -47.31 1.00 -1.28
C PHE A 132 -47.15 -0.28 -0.44
N GLN A 133 -48.25 -0.73 0.15
CA GLN A 133 -48.22 -1.71 1.25
C GLN A 133 -48.27 -3.17 0.79
N THR A 134 -48.56 -3.44 -0.47
CA THR A 134 -48.78 -4.80 -0.99
C THR A 134 -47.94 -5.06 -2.24
N ALA A 135 -47.73 -6.33 -2.57
CA ALA A 135 -47.06 -6.72 -3.81
C ALA A 135 -47.88 -6.43 -5.09
N SER A 136 -49.11 -5.92 -4.96
CA SER A 136 -49.95 -5.44 -6.08
C SER A 136 -50.01 -3.91 -6.16
N SER A 137 -49.35 -3.22 -5.21
CA SER A 137 -49.29 -1.75 -5.15
C SER A 137 -48.32 -1.23 -6.22
N ASP A 138 -48.77 -1.21 -7.47
CA ASP A 138 -47.98 -0.77 -8.62
C ASP A 138 -48.48 0.58 -9.14
N LEU A 139 -47.60 1.53 -9.39
CA LEU A 139 -47.91 2.80 -10.07
C LEU A 139 -47.13 2.85 -11.38
N SER A 140 -47.80 3.12 -12.49
CA SER A 140 -47.16 3.17 -13.80
C SER A 140 -47.65 4.32 -14.67
N THR A 141 -46.71 5.01 -15.32
CA THR A 141 -46.95 6.05 -16.32
C THR A 141 -46.30 5.70 -17.66
N SER A 142 -46.80 6.30 -18.74
CA SER A 142 -46.27 6.10 -20.09
C SER A 142 -46.26 7.38 -20.91
N GLY A 143 -45.50 7.42 -22.01
CA GLY A 143 -45.25 8.64 -22.76
C GLY A 143 -44.51 9.66 -21.88
N THR A 144 -44.95 10.91 -21.90
CA THR A 144 -44.41 12.01 -21.08
C THR A 144 -45.06 12.11 -19.69
N GLY A 145 -45.81 11.08 -19.24
CA GLY A 145 -46.49 11.11 -17.95
C GLY A 145 -45.51 10.95 -16.80
N GLU A 146 -45.56 11.84 -15.83
CA GLU A 146 -44.63 11.91 -14.68
C GLU A 146 -45.26 11.29 -13.42
N VAL A 147 -44.41 10.87 -12.49
CA VAL A 147 -44.80 10.52 -11.11
C VAL A 147 -44.15 11.52 -10.17
N ASN A 148 -44.95 12.32 -9.47
CA ASN A 148 -44.47 13.34 -8.52
C ASN A 148 -45.10 13.11 -7.16
N LEU A 149 -44.36 12.54 -6.20
CA LEU A 149 -44.85 12.23 -4.86
C LEU A 149 -44.09 13.05 -3.81
N THR A 150 -44.82 13.81 -3.01
CA THR A 150 -44.27 14.59 -1.90
C THR A 150 -44.94 14.15 -0.60
N ALA A 151 -44.14 13.77 0.39
CA ALA A 151 -44.59 13.36 1.71
C ALA A 151 -43.97 14.27 2.79
N ASP A 152 -44.77 14.87 3.67
CA ASP A 152 -44.23 15.66 4.79
C ASP A 152 -43.52 14.79 5.85
N ARG A 153 -43.71 13.46 5.81
CA ARG A 153 -43.06 12.50 6.70
C ARG A 153 -42.34 11.37 5.97
N ASN A 154 -43.04 10.49 5.25
CA ASN A 154 -42.35 9.37 4.61
C ASN A 154 -43.08 8.71 3.44
N ILE A 155 -42.28 8.14 2.54
CA ILE A 155 -42.72 7.30 1.43
C ILE A 155 -42.17 5.89 1.64
N LEU A 156 -43.03 4.87 1.59
CA LEU A 156 -42.64 3.46 1.75
C LEU A 156 -43.11 2.62 0.56
N LEU A 157 -42.16 1.95 -0.08
CA LEU A 157 -42.39 0.89 -1.07
C LEU A 157 -42.05 -0.46 -0.43
N SER A 158 -43.08 -1.27 -0.17
CA SER A 158 -42.95 -2.59 0.44
C SER A 158 -42.60 -3.66 -0.60
N ASN A 159 -42.23 -4.85 -0.12
CA ASN A 159 -41.78 -5.96 -0.95
C ASN A 159 -42.77 -6.29 -2.08
N GLY A 160 -42.27 -6.25 -3.32
CA GLY A 160 -43.02 -6.53 -4.54
C GLY A 160 -43.83 -5.37 -5.12
N SER A 161 -43.91 -4.22 -4.44
CA SER A 161 -44.54 -3.00 -4.99
C SER A 161 -43.66 -2.32 -6.03
N SER A 162 -44.24 -1.50 -6.92
CA SER A 162 -43.46 -0.79 -7.93
C SER A 162 -43.93 0.61 -8.31
N ILE A 163 -42.99 1.44 -8.77
CA ILE A 163 -43.24 2.68 -9.49
C ILE A 163 -42.49 2.61 -10.83
N THR A 164 -43.19 2.80 -11.95
CA THR A 164 -42.60 2.67 -13.29
C THR A 164 -42.96 3.82 -14.22
N SER A 165 -42.02 4.23 -15.07
CA SER A 165 -42.25 5.22 -16.13
C SER A 165 -41.53 4.86 -17.42
N SER A 166 -42.14 5.16 -18.57
CA SER A 166 -41.44 5.00 -19.86
C SER A 166 -40.52 6.19 -20.19
N SER A 167 -40.95 7.42 -19.94
CA SER A 167 -40.16 8.61 -20.34
C SER A 167 -40.44 9.87 -19.54
N GLY A 168 -41.51 9.91 -18.73
CA GLY A 168 -41.68 10.97 -17.75
C GLY A 168 -40.82 10.71 -16.52
N ASP A 169 -40.48 11.77 -15.82
CA ASP A 169 -39.62 11.69 -14.66
C ASP A 169 -40.37 11.08 -13.46
N ILE A 170 -39.61 10.47 -12.55
CA ILE A 170 -40.09 9.96 -11.26
C ILE A 170 -39.40 10.79 -10.17
N THR A 171 -40.17 11.63 -9.48
CA THR A 171 -39.70 12.49 -8.39
C THR A 171 -40.36 12.07 -7.09
N LEU A 172 -39.56 11.67 -6.10
CA LEU A 172 -40.01 11.36 -4.74
C LEU A 172 -39.34 12.30 -3.74
N GLU A 173 -40.12 13.01 -2.94
CA GLU A 173 -39.65 13.93 -1.91
C GLU A 173 -40.27 13.58 -0.56
N ALA A 174 -39.47 13.42 0.49
CA ALA A 174 -39.98 13.05 1.81
C ALA A 174 -39.30 13.80 2.97
N ASN A 175 -40.11 14.36 3.88
CA ASN A 175 -39.69 15.04 5.12
C ASN A 175 -38.65 16.14 4.90
N LEU A 176 -38.78 16.92 3.83
CA LEU A 176 -37.78 17.95 3.49
C LEU A 176 -37.59 19.04 4.56
N SER A 177 -38.55 19.20 5.48
CA SER A 177 -38.43 20.09 6.63
C SER A 177 -37.54 19.53 7.75
N GLY A 178 -37.29 18.21 7.76
CA GLY A 178 -36.58 17.49 8.82
C GLY A 178 -37.29 17.54 10.18
N SER A 179 -38.58 17.88 10.20
CA SER A 179 -39.33 18.14 11.44
C SER A 179 -40.15 16.96 11.94
N ALA A 180 -40.32 15.92 11.13
CA ALA A 180 -41.16 14.79 11.50
C ALA A 180 -40.49 13.91 12.56
N THR A 181 -41.19 13.71 13.68
CA THR A 181 -40.65 12.99 14.83
C THR A 181 -40.74 11.47 14.67
N GLY A 182 -39.70 10.73 15.07
CA GLY A 182 -39.73 9.26 15.13
C GLY A 182 -38.50 8.58 14.56
N ASN A 183 -38.57 7.25 14.44
CA ASN A 183 -37.57 6.43 13.77
C ASN A 183 -38.13 5.95 12.43
N PHE A 184 -37.60 6.47 11.32
CA PHE A 184 -38.01 6.10 9.98
C PHE A 184 -37.00 6.56 8.92
N SER A 185 -37.07 5.96 7.74
CA SER A 185 -36.44 6.51 6.54
C SER A 185 -37.40 7.45 5.82
N GLY A 186 -36.90 8.60 5.33
CA GLY A 186 -37.72 9.53 4.54
C GLY A 186 -38.31 8.83 3.32
N ILE A 187 -37.45 8.19 2.53
CA ILE A 187 -37.86 7.28 1.46
C ILE A 187 -37.32 5.88 1.76
N SER A 188 -38.19 4.87 1.74
CA SER A 188 -37.81 3.47 1.94
C SER A 188 -38.27 2.61 0.77
N VAL A 189 -37.32 1.97 0.09
CA VAL A 189 -37.54 0.95 -0.95
C VAL A 189 -37.12 -0.39 -0.39
N ASP A 190 -38.04 -1.05 0.33
CA ASP A 190 -37.81 -2.28 1.08
C ASP A 190 -38.41 -3.47 0.31
N GLY A 191 -37.63 -4.05 -0.61
CA GLY A 191 -38.07 -5.07 -1.57
C GLY A 191 -38.98 -4.55 -2.69
N GLY A 192 -39.26 -3.24 -2.75
CA GLY A 192 -39.97 -2.59 -3.85
C GLY A 192 -39.08 -2.24 -5.05
N SER A 193 -39.66 -1.73 -6.12
CA SER A 193 -38.91 -1.33 -7.33
C SER A 193 -39.31 0.05 -7.85
N ILE A 194 -38.34 0.90 -8.15
CA ILE A 194 -38.54 2.15 -8.88
C ILE A 194 -37.81 2.00 -10.22
N ALA A 195 -38.50 2.18 -11.34
CA ALA A 195 -37.90 2.01 -12.66
C ALA A 195 -38.34 3.04 -13.69
N SER A 196 -37.39 3.55 -14.47
CA SER A 196 -37.66 4.41 -15.61
C SER A 196 -36.90 3.90 -16.84
N VAL A 197 -37.45 4.09 -18.04
CA VAL A 197 -36.69 3.87 -19.28
C VAL A 197 -35.89 5.12 -19.62
N PHE A 198 -36.56 6.24 -19.94
CA PHE A 198 -35.89 7.46 -20.40
C PHE A 198 -36.04 8.68 -19.48
N GLY A 199 -36.99 8.66 -18.54
CA GLY A 199 -37.16 9.76 -17.56
C GLY A 199 -36.15 9.66 -16.43
N ALA A 200 -35.78 10.78 -15.83
CA ALA A 200 -34.95 10.81 -14.64
C ALA A 200 -35.66 10.19 -13.44
N ILE A 201 -34.88 9.66 -12.50
CA ILE A 201 -35.36 9.19 -11.19
C ILE A 201 -34.66 10.04 -10.13
N ASP A 202 -35.41 10.91 -9.45
CA ASP A 202 -34.89 11.83 -8.44
C ASP A 202 -35.56 11.53 -7.08
N LEU A 203 -34.75 11.08 -6.12
CA LEU A 203 -35.20 10.70 -4.78
C LEU A 203 -34.56 11.63 -3.75
N THR A 204 -35.36 12.40 -3.00
CA THR A 204 -34.87 13.29 -1.94
C THR A 204 -35.58 12.99 -0.62
N GLY A 205 -34.85 12.58 0.41
CA GLY A 205 -35.45 12.19 1.68
C GLY A 205 -34.67 12.66 2.91
N VAL A 206 -35.39 13.01 3.98
CA VAL A 206 -34.80 13.24 5.31
C VAL A 206 -35.31 12.20 6.31
N GLY A 207 -34.41 11.56 7.05
CA GLY A 207 -34.76 10.56 8.07
C GLY A 207 -35.42 11.15 9.31
N GLY A 208 -35.93 10.27 10.18
CA GLY A 208 -36.47 10.65 11.48
C GLY A 208 -35.43 11.23 12.46
N ASP A 209 -35.91 11.81 13.55
CA ASP A 209 -35.11 12.58 14.51
C ASP A 209 -34.91 11.89 15.87
N THR A 210 -35.34 10.64 16.02
CA THR A 210 -35.22 9.89 17.29
C THR A 210 -34.76 8.46 17.07
N GLY A 211 -34.13 7.87 18.10
CA GLY A 211 -33.67 6.49 18.04
C GLY A 211 -32.51 6.29 17.05
N ASN A 212 -32.38 5.07 16.51
CA ASN A 212 -31.33 4.66 15.58
C ASN A 212 -31.92 4.34 14.20
N PHE A 213 -31.09 4.19 13.17
CA PHE A 213 -31.53 3.77 11.81
C PHE A 213 -32.41 4.80 11.08
N ASN A 214 -32.16 6.08 11.34
CA ASN A 214 -32.82 7.15 10.60
C ASN A 214 -32.08 7.38 9.29
N SER A 215 -32.74 7.11 8.16
CA SER A 215 -32.13 7.33 6.85
C SER A 215 -32.85 8.37 6.01
N GLY A 216 -32.11 9.16 5.24
CA GLY A 216 -32.74 10.00 4.22
C GLY A 216 -33.43 9.14 3.17
N VAL A 217 -32.65 8.28 2.52
CA VAL A 217 -33.13 7.29 1.55
C VAL A 217 -32.55 5.91 1.85
N SER A 218 -33.38 4.88 1.82
CA SER A 218 -33.01 3.49 2.08
C SER A 218 -33.46 2.57 0.96
N VAL A 219 -32.52 1.82 0.37
CA VAL A 219 -32.79 0.74 -0.61
C VAL A 219 -32.34 -0.58 0.01
N ALA A 220 -33.29 -1.45 0.31
CA ALA A 220 -33.07 -2.58 1.21
C ALA A 220 -33.75 -3.87 0.74
N ASN A 221 -33.23 -5.01 1.19
CA ASN A 221 -33.90 -6.33 1.10
C ASN A 221 -34.46 -6.64 -0.30
N SER A 222 -33.60 -6.66 -1.32
CA SER A 222 -33.99 -6.80 -2.73
C SER A 222 -34.72 -5.61 -3.37
N GLY A 223 -34.74 -4.46 -2.69
CA GLY A 223 -35.24 -3.20 -3.24
C GLY A 223 -34.37 -2.71 -4.41
N THR A 224 -35.00 -2.08 -5.41
CA THR A 224 -34.29 -1.67 -6.64
C THR A 224 -34.64 -0.27 -7.12
N VAL A 225 -33.64 0.44 -7.64
CA VAL A 225 -33.80 1.70 -8.39
C VAL A 225 -33.12 1.54 -9.75
N LEU A 226 -33.89 1.61 -10.84
CA LEU A 226 -33.50 1.10 -12.15
C LEU A 226 -33.71 2.14 -13.26
N SER A 227 -32.64 2.51 -13.97
CA SER A 227 -32.71 3.20 -15.26
C SER A 227 -32.39 2.24 -16.40
N THR A 228 -33.38 1.99 -17.26
CA THR A 228 -33.34 0.91 -18.25
C THR A 228 -33.20 1.38 -19.70
N GLY A 229 -33.11 2.70 -19.92
CA GLY A 229 -32.91 3.28 -21.24
C GLY A 229 -31.47 3.22 -21.69
N THR A 230 -31.28 3.01 -22.99
CA THR A 230 -29.98 3.10 -23.67
C THR A 230 -30.01 4.19 -24.73
N GLY A 231 -28.87 4.80 -25.05
CA GLY A 231 -28.72 5.78 -26.12
C GLY A 231 -28.32 7.18 -25.62
N PRO A 232 -28.57 8.25 -26.40
CA PRO A 232 -27.99 9.58 -26.14
C PRO A 232 -28.72 10.39 -25.04
N SER A 233 -29.86 9.93 -24.56
CA SER A 233 -30.63 10.59 -23.49
C SER A 233 -31.29 9.54 -22.59
N PRO A 234 -30.49 8.74 -21.87
CA PRO A 234 -31.00 7.79 -20.89
C PRO A 234 -31.46 8.56 -19.63
N GLY A 235 -32.35 7.96 -18.85
CA GLY A 235 -32.73 8.52 -17.55
C GLY A 235 -31.54 8.46 -16.57
N SER A 236 -31.25 9.55 -15.88
CA SER A 236 -30.31 9.55 -14.75
C SER A 236 -30.98 9.06 -13.48
N ILE A 237 -30.18 8.59 -12.52
CA ILE A 237 -30.62 8.30 -11.15
C ILE A 237 -29.92 9.27 -10.22
N THR A 238 -30.69 10.07 -9.49
CA THR A 238 -30.18 10.99 -8.47
C THR A 238 -30.83 10.65 -7.13
N ILE A 239 -30.02 10.45 -6.10
CA ILE A 239 -30.49 10.18 -4.74
C ILE A 239 -29.81 11.16 -3.79
N HIS A 240 -30.62 11.95 -3.08
CA HIS A 240 -30.19 12.87 -2.04
C HIS A 240 -30.81 12.44 -0.72
N GLY A 241 -29.97 12.04 0.23
CA GLY A 241 -30.44 11.58 1.53
C GLY A 241 -29.76 12.30 2.69
N THR A 242 -30.56 12.84 3.60
CA THR A 242 -30.07 13.40 4.86
C THR A 242 -30.64 12.60 6.02
N ALA A 243 -29.81 12.04 6.88
CA ALA A 243 -30.30 11.43 8.10
C ALA A 243 -30.71 12.51 9.11
N GLY A 244 -31.80 12.26 9.86
CA GLY A 244 -32.21 13.16 10.94
C GLY A 244 -31.35 12.98 12.20
N PRO A 245 -31.49 13.86 13.21
CA PRO A 245 -30.62 13.91 14.40
C PRO A 245 -30.92 12.80 15.42
N GLY A 246 -30.82 11.53 14.98
CA GLY A 246 -30.92 10.35 15.83
C GLY A 246 -29.64 10.06 16.62
N VAL A 247 -29.58 8.88 17.26
CA VAL A 247 -28.49 8.46 18.15
C VAL A 247 -27.38 7.75 17.37
N SER A 248 -27.63 6.58 16.77
CA SER A 248 -26.63 5.83 15.99
C SER A 248 -27.21 5.23 14.72
N ALA A 249 -26.36 4.78 13.79
CA ALA A 249 -26.76 4.17 12.53
C ALA A 249 -27.63 5.09 11.66
N ASN A 250 -27.45 6.41 11.76
CA ASN A 250 -28.26 7.38 11.03
C ASN A 250 -27.54 7.78 9.74
N ARG A 251 -28.00 7.24 8.62
CA ARG A 251 -27.30 7.31 7.33
C ARG A 251 -28.00 8.18 6.31
N GLY A 252 -27.28 9.05 5.62
CA GLY A 252 -27.87 9.87 4.56
C GLY A 252 -28.57 9.00 3.51
N VAL A 253 -27.79 8.14 2.86
CA VAL A 253 -28.29 7.11 1.94
C VAL A 253 -27.73 5.75 2.33
N ILE A 254 -28.57 4.72 2.32
CA ILE A 254 -28.13 3.33 2.55
C ILE A 254 -28.63 2.37 1.45
N VAL A 255 -27.74 1.53 0.94
CA VAL A 255 -28.05 0.39 0.07
C VAL A 255 -27.55 -0.88 0.75
N PHE A 256 -28.46 -1.72 1.25
CA PHE A 256 -28.05 -2.85 2.10
C PHE A 256 -28.87 -4.13 1.93
N ASN A 257 -28.23 -5.24 2.27
CA ASN A 257 -28.70 -6.61 2.14
C ASN A 257 -28.75 -7.13 0.70
N SER A 258 -28.73 -8.46 0.61
CA SER A 258 -28.71 -9.19 -0.66
C SER A 258 -29.86 -8.76 -1.59
N GLY A 259 -29.49 -8.49 -2.85
CA GLY A 259 -30.41 -8.09 -3.91
C GLY A 259 -30.73 -6.60 -3.95
N ALA A 260 -30.37 -5.80 -2.94
CA ALA A 260 -30.54 -4.35 -3.01
C ALA A 260 -29.64 -3.76 -4.10
N ALA A 261 -30.22 -3.02 -5.04
CA ALA A 261 -29.49 -2.55 -6.21
C ALA A 261 -29.93 -1.18 -6.72
N ILE A 262 -28.95 -0.36 -7.06
CA ILE A 262 -29.12 0.83 -7.90
C ILE A 262 -28.42 0.55 -9.22
N LEU A 263 -29.19 0.50 -10.31
CA LEU A 263 -28.71 0.07 -11.61
C LEU A 263 -29.09 1.06 -12.70
N SER A 264 -28.12 1.43 -13.51
CA SER A 264 -28.34 2.18 -14.75
C SER A 264 -27.75 1.44 -15.94
N LEU A 265 -28.44 1.44 -17.07
CA LEU A 265 -27.84 0.98 -18.33
C LEU A 265 -26.87 2.03 -18.88
N ASP A 266 -27.34 3.23 -19.22
CA ASP A 266 -26.50 4.27 -19.85
C ASP A 266 -26.46 5.59 -19.08
N GLY A 267 -27.41 5.86 -18.18
CA GLY A 267 -27.52 7.13 -17.45
C GLY A 267 -26.61 7.21 -16.24
N ASP A 268 -26.24 8.43 -15.86
CA ASP A 268 -25.41 8.66 -14.68
C ASP A 268 -26.18 8.30 -13.38
N ILE A 269 -25.45 7.78 -12.40
CA ILE A 269 -25.92 7.55 -11.03
C ILE A 269 -25.20 8.52 -10.12
N THR A 270 -25.95 9.38 -9.41
CA THR A 270 -25.43 10.28 -8.38
C THR A 270 -26.12 9.98 -7.05
N ILE A 271 -25.33 9.75 -6.00
CA ILE A 271 -25.81 9.55 -4.64
C ILE A 271 -25.09 10.54 -3.74
N ASP A 272 -25.82 11.50 -3.20
CA ASP A 272 -25.30 12.43 -2.19
C ASP A 272 -25.98 12.14 -0.85
N GLY A 273 -25.16 11.92 0.19
CA GLY A 273 -25.62 11.50 1.51
C GLY A 273 -25.00 12.32 2.64
N THR A 274 -25.82 12.69 3.62
CA THR A 274 -25.36 13.33 4.87
C THR A 274 -25.85 12.52 6.06
N GLY A 275 -24.92 12.04 6.88
CA GLY A 275 -25.19 11.32 8.12
C GLY A 275 -25.94 12.19 9.13
N GLY A 276 -26.56 11.55 10.12
CA GLY A 276 -27.42 12.23 11.09
C GLY A 276 -26.81 12.17 12.48
N ALA A 277 -26.76 13.30 13.17
CA ALA A 277 -26.22 13.32 14.52
C ALA A 277 -27.05 14.16 15.49
N ASN A 278 -27.26 13.59 16.68
CA ASN A 278 -27.83 14.29 17.82
C ASN A 278 -26.72 14.99 18.62
N PRO A 279 -26.72 16.32 18.75
CA PRO A 279 -25.70 17.09 19.49
C PRO A 279 -25.57 16.78 21.00
N SER A 280 -26.36 15.83 21.52
CA SER A 280 -26.47 15.54 22.96
C SER A 280 -26.14 14.10 23.34
N THR A 281 -25.79 13.24 22.38
CA THR A 281 -25.48 11.82 22.63
C THR A 281 -24.33 11.35 21.73
N GLY A 282 -23.44 10.52 22.29
CA GLY A 282 -22.40 9.83 21.52
C GLY A 282 -23.00 8.96 20.42
N ALA A 283 -22.69 9.31 19.19
CA ALA A 283 -23.29 8.77 17.97
C ALA A 283 -22.25 7.98 17.15
N SER A 284 -22.60 6.80 16.64
CA SER A 284 -21.72 5.95 15.82
C SER A 284 -22.48 5.41 14.61
N ASP A 285 -21.80 4.94 13.58
CA ASP A 285 -22.39 4.43 12.33
C ASP A 285 -23.22 5.49 11.56
N ASN A 286 -22.88 6.77 11.68
CA ASN A 286 -23.63 7.87 11.05
C ASN A 286 -23.05 8.29 9.70
N ASP A 287 -23.05 7.34 8.78
CA ASP A 287 -22.41 7.51 7.48
C ASP A 287 -23.17 8.48 6.58
N GLY A 288 -22.45 9.22 5.73
CA GLY A 288 -23.06 9.97 4.63
C GLY A 288 -23.75 9.04 3.65
N VAL A 289 -22.96 8.20 2.98
CA VAL A 289 -23.40 7.18 2.03
C VAL A 289 -22.89 5.81 2.45
N GLY A 290 -23.80 4.84 2.52
CA GLY A 290 -23.50 3.50 2.99
C GLY A 290 -23.92 2.40 2.03
N ILE A 291 -22.98 1.61 1.51
CA ILE A 291 -23.26 0.41 0.69
C ILE A 291 -22.76 -0.81 1.43
N PHE A 292 -23.67 -1.71 1.83
CA PHE A 292 -23.37 -2.77 2.80
C PHE A 292 -23.98 -4.12 2.45
N ALA A 293 -23.41 -5.18 3.01
CA ALA A 293 -24.02 -6.52 3.08
C ALA A 293 -24.57 -7.01 1.71
N SER A 294 -23.74 -6.97 0.67
CA SER A 294 -24.07 -7.34 -0.70
C SER A 294 -25.00 -6.37 -1.45
N GLY A 295 -25.13 -5.12 -0.98
CA GLY A 295 -25.72 -4.02 -1.73
C GLY A 295 -24.87 -3.64 -2.95
N THR A 296 -25.52 -3.20 -4.04
CA THR A 296 -24.83 -2.93 -5.31
C THR A 296 -25.22 -1.59 -5.93
N VAL A 297 -24.23 -0.90 -6.51
CA VAL A 297 -24.41 0.28 -7.36
C VAL A 297 -23.69 0.02 -8.68
N THR A 298 -24.42 0.00 -9.79
CA THR A 298 -23.88 -0.47 -11.08
C THR A 298 -24.33 0.38 -12.26
N SER A 299 -23.37 0.76 -13.12
CA SER A 299 -23.64 1.28 -14.46
C SER A 299 -23.10 0.32 -15.52
N LEU A 300 -23.98 -0.20 -16.38
CA LEU A 300 -23.61 -1.26 -17.33
C LEU A 300 -22.99 -0.77 -18.63
N ASN A 301 -23.21 0.49 -19.03
CA ASN A 301 -22.61 1.06 -20.22
C ASN A 301 -21.85 2.36 -19.90
N SER A 302 -22.28 3.50 -20.46
CA SER A 302 -21.55 4.77 -20.43
C SER A 302 -21.80 5.65 -19.21
N GLY A 303 -22.80 5.34 -18.39
CA GLY A 303 -23.17 6.16 -17.24
C GLY A 303 -22.07 6.15 -16.17
N ASN A 304 -21.77 7.31 -15.62
CA ASN A 304 -20.83 7.46 -14.51
C ASN A 304 -21.52 7.14 -13.18
N VAL A 305 -20.74 6.77 -12.17
CA VAL A 305 -21.21 6.61 -10.79
C VAL A 305 -20.49 7.61 -9.90
N THR A 306 -21.24 8.45 -9.20
CA THR A 306 -20.72 9.42 -8.23
C THR A 306 -21.37 9.20 -6.87
N LEU A 307 -20.57 8.91 -5.85
CA LEU A 307 -20.99 8.83 -4.46
C LEU A 307 -20.33 9.98 -3.68
N ARG A 308 -21.14 10.88 -3.09
CA ARG A 308 -20.64 11.92 -2.18
C ARG A 308 -21.25 11.77 -0.81
N GLY A 309 -20.42 11.76 0.22
CA GLY A 309 -20.87 11.46 1.57
C GLY A 309 -20.22 12.33 2.63
N THR A 310 -21.01 12.77 3.60
CA THR A 310 -20.51 13.46 4.80
C THR A 310 -21.06 12.78 6.05
N GLY A 311 -20.18 12.22 6.88
CA GLY A 311 -20.53 11.72 8.20
C GLY A 311 -20.72 12.88 9.18
N LEU A 312 -21.55 12.72 10.21
CA LEU A 312 -21.74 13.73 11.27
C LEU A 312 -21.64 13.11 12.68
N THR A 313 -21.15 13.89 13.66
CA THR A 313 -21.11 13.47 15.08
C THR A 313 -22.02 14.30 15.98
N GLY A 314 -22.36 13.73 17.14
CA GLY A 314 -23.14 14.37 18.20
C GLY A 314 -22.32 15.23 19.16
N GLY A 315 -20.99 15.31 18.98
CA GLY A 315 -20.10 16.12 19.79
C GLY A 315 -19.87 15.60 21.22
N GLY A 316 -20.02 14.30 21.51
CA GLY A 316 -19.63 13.77 22.83
C GLY A 316 -19.55 12.25 23.01
N GLY A 317 -18.36 11.73 23.35
CA GLY A 317 -18.13 10.34 23.80
C GLY A 317 -17.21 9.54 22.88
N ASP A 318 -17.07 8.22 23.11
CA ASP A 318 -16.31 7.27 22.24
C ASP A 318 -17.10 6.97 20.94
N GLU A 319 -17.22 7.96 20.06
CA GLU A 319 -17.97 7.91 18.79
C GLU A 319 -17.10 7.29 17.69
N ARG A 320 -17.55 6.25 16.99
CA ARG A 320 -16.74 5.61 15.94
C ARG A 320 -17.53 5.36 14.67
N ASP A 321 -16.80 5.09 13.59
CA ASP A 321 -17.33 4.62 12.32
C ASP A 321 -18.40 5.61 11.80
N ASN A 322 -18.06 6.90 11.73
CA ASN A 322 -18.94 7.95 11.17
C ASN A 322 -18.36 8.45 9.84
N GLU A 323 -18.43 7.61 8.82
CA GLU A 323 -17.70 7.86 7.58
C GLU A 323 -18.44 8.79 6.61
N GLY A 324 -17.69 9.42 5.71
CA GLY A 324 -18.28 10.08 4.56
C GLY A 324 -18.96 9.06 3.65
N VAL A 325 -18.16 8.19 3.04
CA VAL A 325 -18.61 7.10 2.18
C VAL A 325 -18.08 5.77 2.71
N ALA A 326 -18.98 4.84 3.04
CA ALA A 326 -18.63 3.50 3.50
C ALA A 326 -19.12 2.41 2.52
N ILE A 327 -18.21 1.55 2.07
CA ILE A 327 -18.49 0.41 1.18
C ILE A 327 -17.90 -0.85 1.83
N SER A 328 -18.74 -1.66 2.45
CA SER A 328 -18.27 -2.77 3.30
C SER A 328 -19.04 -4.07 3.08
N GLY A 329 -18.30 -5.18 3.13
CA GLY A 329 -18.84 -6.54 3.16
C GLY A 329 -18.72 -7.30 1.84
N SER A 330 -18.68 -8.64 1.96
CA SER A 330 -18.56 -9.53 0.80
C SER A 330 -19.77 -9.40 -0.14
N GLY A 331 -19.51 -9.37 -1.44
CA GLY A 331 -20.51 -9.18 -2.48
C GLY A 331 -21.01 -7.74 -2.62
N THR A 332 -20.61 -6.82 -1.73
CA THR A 332 -20.90 -5.39 -1.85
C THR A 332 -20.06 -4.80 -2.99
N SER A 333 -20.69 -4.03 -3.89
CA SER A 333 -19.93 -3.50 -5.03
C SER A 333 -20.42 -2.18 -5.62
N VAL A 334 -19.47 -1.41 -6.14
CA VAL A 334 -19.67 -0.22 -6.98
C VAL A 334 -18.96 -0.45 -8.30
N THR A 335 -19.72 -0.59 -9.40
CA THR A 335 -19.13 -1.03 -10.67
C THR A 335 -19.58 -0.24 -11.89
N THR A 336 -18.66 -0.07 -12.86
CA THR A 336 -18.94 0.49 -14.17
C THR A 336 -18.24 -0.28 -15.29
N ILE A 337 -18.81 -0.27 -16.50
CA ILE A 337 -18.10 -0.78 -17.69
C ILE A 337 -17.34 0.34 -18.40
N PHE A 338 -18.03 1.38 -18.89
CA PHE A 338 -17.42 2.48 -19.66
C PHE A 338 -17.45 3.84 -18.95
N GLY A 339 -18.30 4.03 -17.94
CA GLY A 339 -18.33 5.27 -17.13
C GLY A 339 -17.25 5.29 -16.05
N SER A 340 -16.90 6.48 -15.55
CA SER A 340 -15.98 6.64 -14.41
C SER A 340 -16.68 6.41 -13.08
N ILE A 341 -15.90 6.12 -12.03
CA ILE A 341 -16.37 6.09 -10.64
C ILE A 341 -15.74 7.24 -9.88
N VAL A 342 -16.54 8.00 -9.15
CA VAL A 342 -16.08 9.06 -8.23
C VAL A 342 -16.63 8.78 -6.83
N LEU A 343 -15.72 8.65 -5.86
CA LEU A 343 -16.04 8.56 -4.43
C LEU A 343 -15.47 9.80 -3.75
N ASP A 344 -16.32 10.57 -3.08
CA ASP A 344 -15.94 11.82 -2.40
C ASP A 344 -16.52 11.81 -0.98
N GLY A 345 -15.67 11.69 0.03
CA GLY A 345 -16.09 11.41 1.39
C GLY A 345 -15.45 12.35 2.41
N THR A 346 -16.25 12.85 3.35
CA THR A 346 -15.78 13.58 4.52
C THR A 346 -16.28 12.89 5.78
N GLY A 347 -15.36 12.37 6.60
CA GLY A 347 -15.63 11.79 7.90
C GLY A 347 -16.08 12.86 8.90
N ALA A 348 -16.72 12.41 9.97
CA ALA A 348 -17.33 13.32 10.92
C ALA A 348 -16.34 14.03 11.86
N ASP A 349 -16.61 15.29 12.18
CA ASP A 349 -15.81 16.09 13.13
C ASP A 349 -16.26 15.80 14.58
N GLY A 350 -15.46 15.07 15.36
CA GLY A 350 -15.68 14.78 16.79
C GLY A 350 -14.46 14.07 17.36
N GLY A 351 -14.09 14.30 18.63
CA GLY A 351 -12.79 13.93 19.24
C GLY A 351 -12.47 12.43 19.39
N THR A 352 -12.61 11.64 18.33
CA THR A 352 -12.86 10.20 18.43
C THR A 352 -12.14 9.38 17.35
N LEU A 353 -12.40 8.07 17.28
CA LEU A 353 -11.64 7.14 16.44
C LEU A 353 -12.44 6.72 15.21
N ARG A 354 -11.77 6.48 14.07
CA ARG A 354 -12.37 5.86 12.87
C ARG A 354 -13.52 6.66 12.27
N ASN A 355 -13.26 7.92 11.98
CA ASN A 355 -14.18 8.74 11.19
C ASN A 355 -13.55 8.99 9.83
N GLU A 356 -13.58 7.99 8.97
CA GLU A 356 -12.90 8.02 7.68
C GLU A 356 -13.63 8.89 6.66
N GLY A 357 -12.89 9.52 5.76
CA GLY A 357 -13.48 10.16 4.58
C GLY A 357 -14.16 9.13 3.71
N VAL A 358 -13.38 8.17 3.22
CA VAL A 358 -13.86 7.03 2.44
C VAL A 358 -13.32 5.73 3.04
N ASN A 359 -14.20 4.78 3.34
CA ASN A 359 -13.85 3.45 3.87
C ASN A 359 -14.32 2.36 2.90
N ILE A 360 -13.40 1.51 2.45
CA ILE A 360 -13.67 0.34 1.59
C ILE A 360 -13.07 -0.90 2.25
N GLU A 361 -13.91 -1.86 2.65
CA GLU A 361 -13.44 -2.96 3.48
C GLU A 361 -14.24 -4.27 3.38
N ASN A 362 -13.77 -5.29 4.09
CA ASN A 362 -14.44 -6.57 4.33
C ASN A 362 -14.90 -7.31 3.06
N GLY A 363 -14.09 -7.26 1.99
CA GLY A 363 -14.40 -7.97 0.73
C GLY A 363 -15.19 -7.13 -0.29
N ALA A 364 -15.36 -5.83 -0.05
CA ALA A 364 -16.02 -4.93 -0.98
C ALA A 364 -15.22 -4.75 -2.28
N THR A 365 -15.93 -4.53 -3.39
CA THR A 365 -15.30 -4.30 -4.71
C THR A 365 -15.71 -2.96 -5.32
N VAL A 366 -14.73 -2.14 -5.69
CA VAL A 366 -14.91 -0.96 -6.55
C VAL A 366 -14.19 -1.21 -7.88
N LEU A 367 -14.93 -1.26 -8.99
CA LEU A 367 -14.40 -1.72 -10.27
C LEU A 367 -14.89 -0.89 -11.44
N SER A 368 -13.96 -0.30 -12.19
CA SER A 368 -14.22 0.22 -13.54
C SER A 368 -13.51 -0.65 -14.56
N ALA A 369 -14.26 -1.17 -15.55
CA ALA A 369 -13.66 -2.03 -16.56
C ALA A 369 -12.81 -1.26 -17.57
N LEU A 370 -13.21 -0.04 -17.95
CA LEU A 370 -12.57 0.70 -19.05
C LEU A 370 -12.31 2.20 -18.77
N SER A 371 -12.72 2.72 -17.62
CA SER A 371 -12.60 4.15 -17.29
C SER A 371 -11.90 4.36 -15.95
N ASP A 372 -11.79 5.62 -15.56
CA ASP A 372 -11.05 6.06 -14.39
C ASP A 372 -11.86 5.85 -13.09
N ILE A 373 -11.14 5.65 -11.99
CA ILE A 373 -11.66 5.70 -10.63
C ILE A 373 -10.96 6.83 -9.89
N SER A 374 -11.73 7.73 -9.29
CA SER A 374 -11.24 8.80 -8.42
C SER A 374 -11.82 8.61 -7.01
N ILE A 375 -10.96 8.54 -6.01
CA ILE A 375 -11.33 8.45 -4.60
C ILE A 375 -10.71 9.64 -3.87
N THR A 376 -11.55 10.48 -3.29
CA THR A 376 -11.12 11.61 -2.47
C THR A 376 -11.73 11.48 -1.09
N GLY A 377 -10.91 11.57 -0.06
CA GLY A 377 -11.35 11.39 1.32
C GLY A 377 -10.70 12.35 2.29
N VAL A 378 -11.50 12.90 3.20
CA VAL A 378 -11.05 13.73 4.32
C VAL A 378 -11.54 13.09 5.61
N GLY A 379 -10.62 12.66 6.48
CA GLY A 379 -10.96 12.09 7.79
C GLY A 379 -11.50 13.13 8.77
N GLY A 380 -12.08 12.66 9.88
CA GLY A 380 -12.56 13.50 10.97
C GLY A 380 -11.44 14.33 11.62
N GLN A 381 -11.77 15.56 12.05
CA GLN A 381 -10.77 16.57 12.45
C GLN A 381 -10.05 16.30 13.77
N SER A 382 -10.50 15.35 14.61
CA SER A 382 -9.96 15.19 15.97
C SER A 382 -10.01 13.74 16.44
N GLY A 383 -8.97 13.29 17.14
CA GLY A 383 -8.83 11.90 17.62
C GLY A 383 -7.79 11.11 16.83
N SER A 384 -7.87 9.78 16.84
CA SER A 384 -6.88 8.86 16.26
C SER A 384 -7.53 7.93 15.22
N HIS A 385 -6.81 7.39 14.25
CA HIS A 385 -7.39 6.55 13.17
C HIS A 385 -8.46 7.29 12.35
N ASN A 386 -8.31 8.59 12.12
CA ASN A 386 -9.22 9.36 11.28
C ASN A 386 -8.62 9.51 9.88
N ASP A 387 -8.76 8.46 9.09
CA ASP A 387 -8.09 8.39 7.80
C ASP A 387 -8.83 9.16 6.72
N GLY A 388 -8.10 9.77 5.79
CA GLY A 388 -8.70 10.34 4.59
C GLY A 388 -9.39 9.25 3.78
N VAL A 389 -8.62 8.25 3.38
CA VAL A 389 -9.11 7.07 2.65
C VAL A 389 -8.55 5.81 3.32
N GLU A 390 -9.43 4.88 3.71
CA GLU A 390 -9.08 3.56 4.22
C GLU A 390 -9.54 2.47 3.22
N ILE A 391 -8.61 1.63 2.76
CA ILE A 391 -8.89 0.46 1.92
C ILE A 391 -8.25 -0.76 2.58
N ARG A 392 -9.05 -1.61 3.22
CA ARG A 392 -8.47 -2.72 3.99
C ARG A 392 -9.27 -3.99 3.98
N SER A 393 -8.70 -5.00 4.61
CA SER A 393 -9.28 -6.33 4.81
C SER A 393 -9.23 -7.20 3.56
N LEU A 394 -9.20 -8.49 3.84
CA LEU A 394 -9.09 -9.52 2.84
C LEU A 394 -10.26 -9.52 1.85
N GLY A 395 -9.93 -9.71 0.57
CA GLY A 395 -10.88 -9.73 -0.53
C GLY A 395 -11.33 -8.35 -1.00
N THR A 396 -10.95 -7.27 -0.30
CA THR A 396 -11.25 -5.90 -0.71
C THR A 396 -10.46 -5.55 -1.96
N ARG A 397 -11.14 -5.01 -2.98
CA ARG A 397 -10.51 -4.72 -4.28
C ARG A 397 -10.96 -3.39 -4.87
N VAL A 398 -9.98 -2.58 -5.27
CA VAL A 398 -10.19 -1.39 -6.09
C VAL A 398 -9.44 -1.55 -7.42
N ALA A 399 -10.15 -1.53 -8.54
CA ALA A 399 -9.53 -1.83 -9.83
C ALA A 399 -10.05 -0.95 -10.97
N ALA A 400 -9.16 -0.14 -11.55
CA ALA A 400 -9.38 0.60 -12.79
C ALA A 400 -8.70 -0.17 -13.93
N ARG A 401 -9.37 -1.18 -14.50
CA ARG A 401 -8.68 -2.17 -15.35
C ARG A 401 -8.00 -1.52 -16.56
N ALA A 402 -8.68 -0.62 -17.29
CA ALA A 402 -8.06 0.10 -18.41
C ALA A 402 -7.89 1.61 -18.20
N GLY A 403 -8.54 2.20 -17.18
CA GLY A 403 -8.37 3.60 -16.81
C GLY A 403 -7.35 3.81 -15.71
N ASN A 404 -7.23 5.06 -15.25
CA ASN A 404 -6.36 5.45 -14.15
C ASN A 404 -7.10 5.28 -12.80
N LEU A 405 -6.35 4.97 -11.75
CA LEU A 405 -6.82 4.96 -10.38
C LEU A 405 -6.16 6.13 -9.63
N THR A 406 -6.94 7.08 -9.17
CA THR A 406 -6.45 8.22 -8.37
C THR A 406 -7.07 8.15 -6.97
N ILE A 407 -6.22 8.21 -5.95
CA ILE A 407 -6.62 8.21 -4.54
C ILE A 407 -5.97 9.41 -3.86
N VAL A 408 -6.78 10.29 -3.28
CA VAL A 408 -6.32 11.47 -2.54
C VAL A 408 -6.95 11.46 -1.17
N GLY A 409 -6.13 11.34 -0.13
CA GLY A 409 -6.59 11.27 1.24
C GLY A 409 -5.92 12.31 2.15
N SER A 410 -6.71 12.94 3.01
CA SER A 410 -6.21 13.79 4.09
C SER A 410 -6.79 13.34 5.40
N ALA A 411 -5.94 13.04 6.38
CA ALA A 411 -6.37 13.02 7.78
C ALA A 411 -6.94 14.40 8.16
N GLY A 412 -7.96 14.43 9.02
CA GLY A 412 -8.61 15.67 9.43
C GLY A 412 -7.69 16.55 10.29
N THR A 413 -7.75 17.88 10.09
CA THR A 413 -6.83 18.83 10.72
C THR A 413 -7.15 19.15 12.18
N ASP A 414 -6.31 18.67 13.09
CA ASP A 414 -5.51 19.47 14.01
C ASP A 414 -4.49 18.57 14.71
N GLY A 415 -3.26 19.06 14.89
CA GLY A 415 -2.21 18.40 15.69
C GLY A 415 -2.55 18.40 17.18
N SER A 416 -3.77 17.99 17.52
CA SER A 416 -4.29 17.85 18.87
C SER A 416 -3.40 16.89 19.65
N ALA A 417 -2.91 17.34 20.81
CA ALA A 417 -2.09 16.51 21.68
C ALA A 417 -2.83 15.21 22.06
N GLY A 418 -2.18 14.06 21.85
CA GLY A 418 -2.69 12.72 22.09
C GLY A 418 -3.20 11.99 20.85
N SER A 419 -3.33 12.64 19.68
CA SER A 419 -3.78 11.99 18.44
C SER A 419 -2.70 11.13 17.80
N SER A 420 -3.12 10.04 17.17
CA SER A 420 -2.22 9.06 16.55
C SER A 420 -2.84 8.25 15.43
N SER A 421 -2.01 7.67 14.56
CA SER A 421 -2.48 6.79 13.48
C SER A 421 -3.50 7.44 12.56
N ASN A 422 -3.43 8.76 12.39
CA ASN A 422 -4.27 9.46 11.43
C ASN A 422 -3.55 9.52 10.09
N ARG A 423 -4.08 8.82 9.10
CA ARG A 423 -3.41 8.67 7.82
C ARG A 423 -4.10 9.46 6.72
N GLY A 424 -3.31 9.94 5.77
CA GLY A 424 -3.88 10.43 4.52
C GLY A 424 -4.59 9.30 3.80
N VAL A 425 -3.83 8.25 3.46
CA VAL A 425 -4.32 7.04 2.80
C VAL A 425 -3.78 5.81 3.51
N GLU A 426 -4.67 4.90 3.90
CA GLU A 426 -4.36 3.55 4.37
C GLU A 426 -4.76 2.51 3.32
N ILE A 427 -3.83 1.64 2.96
CA ILE A 427 -4.09 0.43 2.18
C ILE A 427 -3.53 -0.73 2.98
N SER A 428 -4.38 -1.56 3.59
CA SER A 428 -3.89 -2.55 4.53
C SER A 428 -4.61 -3.90 4.51
N THR A 429 -4.09 -4.84 5.30
CA THR A 429 -4.79 -6.09 5.64
C THR A 429 -5.27 -6.84 4.39
N GLN A 430 -4.38 -7.03 3.41
CA GLN A 430 -4.60 -7.83 2.19
C GLN A 430 -5.52 -7.19 1.14
N ALA A 431 -5.73 -5.87 1.20
CA ALA A 431 -6.42 -5.13 0.16
C ALA A 431 -5.62 -5.11 -1.17
N VAL A 432 -6.34 -5.13 -2.30
CA VAL A 432 -5.74 -5.15 -3.64
C VAL A 432 -6.16 -3.94 -4.47
N LEU A 433 -5.17 -3.16 -4.90
CA LEU A 433 -5.30 -2.11 -5.89
C LEU A 433 -4.68 -2.55 -7.21
N SER A 434 -5.40 -2.37 -8.32
CA SER A 434 -4.88 -2.75 -9.64
C SER A 434 -5.33 -1.88 -10.80
N ALA A 435 -4.43 -1.72 -11.77
CA ALA A 435 -4.73 -1.20 -13.10
C ALA A 435 -3.95 -2.00 -14.16
N SER A 436 -4.45 -2.14 -15.39
CA SER A 436 -3.66 -2.79 -16.45
C SER A 436 -2.68 -1.79 -17.07
N ALA A 437 -3.22 -0.79 -17.76
CA ALA A 437 -2.43 0.18 -18.53
C ALA A 437 -2.46 1.62 -17.96
N GLY A 438 -3.48 1.97 -17.18
CA GLY A 438 -3.57 3.28 -16.54
C GLY A 438 -2.63 3.43 -15.35
N SER A 439 -2.41 4.67 -14.92
CA SER A 439 -1.63 4.98 -13.73
C SER A 439 -2.37 4.61 -12.45
N ILE A 440 -1.62 4.34 -11.39
CA ILE A 440 -2.12 4.37 -10.01
C ILE A 440 -1.42 5.55 -9.33
N ASP A 441 -2.18 6.57 -8.97
CA ASP A 441 -1.70 7.79 -8.32
C ASP A 441 -2.31 7.88 -6.91
N ILE A 442 -1.49 7.79 -5.87
CA ILE A 442 -1.90 7.82 -4.46
C ILE A 442 -1.22 9.03 -3.81
N ALA A 443 -2.01 9.94 -3.25
CA ALA A 443 -1.53 11.11 -2.53
C ALA A 443 -2.17 11.17 -1.14
N GLY A 444 -1.35 11.29 -0.10
CA GLY A 444 -1.81 11.22 1.28
C GLY A 444 -1.19 12.27 2.19
N SER A 445 -2.01 12.90 3.04
CA SER A 445 -1.56 13.82 4.10
C SER A 445 -1.99 13.34 5.50
N GLY A 446 -1.03 12.94 6.33
CA GLY A 446 -1.22 12.59 7.74
C GLY A 446 -1.02 13.78 8.67
N VAL A 447 -1.73 13.82 9.80
CA VAL A 447 -1.60 14.88 10.84
C VAL A 447 -1.88 14.33 12.24
N GLY A 448 -1.19 14.83 13.26
CA GLY A 448 -1.45 14.44 14.65
C GLY A 448 -0.26 14.62 15.58
N GLU A 449 -0.26 13.91 16.70
CA GLU A 449 0.93 13.82 17.57
C GLU A 449 1.85 12.70 17.12
N ASN A 450 1.44 11.43 17.26
CA ASN A 450 2.34 10.28 17.03
C ASN A 450 1.85 9.31 15.96
N ASP A 451 2.75 8.58 15.32
CA ASP A 451 2.43 7.46 14.41
C ASP A 451 1.46 7.84 13.28
N ASN A 452 1.62 9.03 12.68
CA ASN A 452 0.75 9.49 11.59
C ASN A 452 1.46 9.39 10.25
N GLU A 453 0.81 8.82 9.25
CA GLU A 453 1.39 8.66 7.92
C GLU A 453 0.70 9.48 6.83
N GLY A 454 1.47 9.99 5.87
CA GLY A 454 0.89 10.47 4.61
C GLY A 454 0.20 9.32 3.88
N VAL A 455 0.98 8.30 3.55
CA VAL A 455 0.48 7.04 2.96
C VAL A 455 1.02 5.85 3.75
N PHE A 456 0.13 4.94 4.12
CA PHE A 456 0.45 3.71 4.83
C PHE A 456 0.02 2.50 4.01
N VAL A 457 0.95 1.63 3.68
CA VAL A 457 0.70 0.39 2.94
C VAL A 457 1.22 -0.78 3.76
N ALA A 458 0.33 -1.56 4.36
CA ALA A 458 0.72 -2.66 5.24
C ALA A 458 0.04 -3.97 4.85
N GLY A 459 0.82 -5.03 4.66
CA GLY A 459 0.25 -6.37 4.56
C GLY A 459 -0.19 -6.92 5.92
N THR A 460 -0.56 -8.18 5.91
CA THR A 460 -0.50 -9.04 7.11
C THR A 460 0.40 -10.21 6.79
N ALA A 461 0.95 -10.85 7.83
CA ALA A 461 1.63 -12.12 7.67
C ALA A 461 0.70 -13.13 6.97
N ASN A 462 1.31 -14.11 6.29
CA ASN A 462 0.60 -15.13 5.53
C ASN A 462 -0.49 -15.83 6.35
N GLU A 463 -1.58 -16.22 5.69
CA GLU A 463 -2.66 -16.99 6.34
C GLU A 463 -2.22 -18.45 6.44
N ILE A 464 -1.88 -18.87 7.66
CA ILE A 464 -1.34 -20.20 7.95
C ILE A 464 -2.45 -21.09 8.50
N TYR A 465 -2.81 -22.12 7.74
CA TYR A 465 -3.75 -23.14 8.16
C TYR A 465 -3.00 -24.45 8.35
N SER A 466 -2.94 -24.92 9.59
CA SER A 466 -2.35 -26.21 9.90
C SER A 466 -3.36 -27.16 10.50
N THR A 467 -3.14 -28.45 10.27
CA THR A 467 -3.90 -29.52 10.92
C THR A 467 -2.91 -30.58 11.38
N PRO A 468 -2.76 -30.79 12.70
CA PRO A 468 -2.03 -31.95 13.19
C PRO A 468 -2.83 -33.21 12.83
N GLY A 469 -2.15 -34.19 12.26
CA GLY A 469 -2.70 -35.47 11.88
C GLY A 469 -1.98 -36.60 12.60
N MET A 470 -2.63 -37.74 12.76
CA MET A 470 -1.91 -39.01 12.92
C MET A 470 -2.65 -40.01 12.05
N VAL A 471 -2.80 -39.64 10.77
CA VAL A 471 -3.64 -40.38 9.82
C VAL A 471 -2.80 -41.52 9.26
N PRO A 472 -3.16 -42.79 9.51
CA PRO A 472 -2.39 -43.92 9.01
C PRO A 472 -2.43 -43.97 7.48
N ILE A 473 -1.26 -44.10 6.87
CA ILE A 473 -1.08 -44.40 5.45
C ILE A 473 -1.08 -45.93 5.32
N PRO A 474 -2.14 -46.54 4.76
CA PRO A 474 -2.21 -47.98 4.58
C PRO A 474 -1.29 -48.44 3.43
N ASP A 475 -0.67 -49.60 3.62
CA ASP A 475 0.16 -50.28 2.62
C ASP A 475 -0.60 -50.43 1.29
N ASN A 476 0.03 -50.00 0.19
CA ASN A 476 -0.56 -49.95 -1.16
C ASN A 476 -1.97 -49.30 -1.19
N GLY A 477 -2.12 -48.19 -0.47
CA GLY A 477 -3.38 -47.44 -0.35
C GLY A 477 -3.17 -45.93 -0.17
N THR A 478 -4.26 -45.22 0.13
CA THR A 478 -4.28 -43.76 0.16
C THR A 478 -4.87 -43.26 1.48
N ALA A 479 -4.26 -42.21 2.03
CA ALA A 479 -4.71 -41.49 3.20
C ALA A 479 -4.95 -40.00 2.85
N ASN A 480 -5.93 -39.40 3.52
CA ASN A 480 -6.30 -38.01 3.33
C ASN A 480 -6.28 -37.28 4.68
N LEU A 481 -5.64 -36.13 4.72
CA LEU A 481 -5.73 -35.18 5.82
C LEU A 481 -6.38 -33.90 5.29
N GLN A 482 -7.47 -33.47 5.95
CA GLN A 482 -8.28 -32.33 5.49
C GLN A 482 -8.05 -31.12 6.38
N ILE A 483 -8.03 -29.95 5.76
CA ILE A 483 -7.96 -28.63 6.40
C ILE A 483 -9.21 -27.87 5.98
N ALA A 484 -9.95 -27.31 6.94
CA ALA A 484 -11.11 -26.47 6.66
C ALA A 484 -10.70 -25.00 6.74
N ILE A 485 -11.00 -24.26 5.67
CA ILE A 485 -10.80 -22.81 5.58
C ILE A 485 -12.17 -22.17 5.45
N ASP A 486 -12.54 -21.36 6.44
CA ASP A 486 -13.86 -20.73 6.50
C ASP A 486 -13.87 -19.38 5.76
N GLU A 487 -12.71 -18.74 5.62
CA GLU A 487 -12.51 -17.44 5.00
C GLU A 487 -12.49 -17.52 3.46
N ALA A 488 -13.14 -16.55 2.80
CA ALA A 488 -13.19 -16.44 1.35
C ALA A 488 -12.23 -15.37 0.84
N PHE A 489 -11.17 -15.81 0.17
CA PHE A 489 -10.18 -14.96 -0.46
C PHE A 489 -9.55 -15.59 -1.68
N TYR A 490 -8.98 -14.78 -2.56
CA TYR A 490 -8.28 -15.28 -3.73
C TYR A 490 -6.81 -15.51 -3.43
N ILE A 491 -6.31 -16.67 -3.84
CA ILE A 491 -4.95 -17.12 -3.59
C ILE A 491 -4.00 -16.36 -4.52
N ALA A 492 -2.93 -15.77 -3.97
CA ALA A 492 -1.88 -15.15 -4.77
C ALA A 492 -0.59 -15.97 -4.80
N ASP A 493 -0.36 -16.79 -3.77
CA ASP A 493 0.76 -17.72 -3.65
C ASP A 493 0.46 -18.73 -2.52
N VAL A 494 1.02 -19.94 -2.59
CA VAL A 494 0.78 -21.04 -1.66
C VAL A 494 2.10 -21.75 -1.36
N ASP A 495 2.40 -21.86 -0.07
CA ASP A 495 3.46 -22.70 0.46
C ASP A 495 2.87 -23.84 1.30
N VAL A 496 3.52 -25.01 1.27
CA VAL A 496 3.00 -26.20 1.96
C VAL A 496 4.08 -26.86 2.79
N THR A 497 3.89 -26.94 4.11
CA THR A 497 4.79 -27.68 5.00
C THR A 497 4.16 -28.99 5.44
N VAL A 498 4.92 -30.09 5.41
CA VAL A 498 4.43 -31.41 5.81
C VAL A 498 5.39 -32.13 6.77
N ASP A 499 4.80 -32.91 7.67
CA ASP A 499 5.47 -34.03 8.36
C ASP A 499 4.78 -35.33 7.97
N VAL A 500 5.54 -36.24 7.38
CA VAL A 500 5.08 -37.59 6.99
C VAL A 500 6.10 -38.61 7.45
N THR A 501 5.72 -39.46 8.40
CA THR A 501 6.54 -40.59 8.83
C THR A 501 6.30 -41.79 7.92
N HIS A 502 7.35 -42.28 7.26
CA HIS A 502 7.32 -43.50 6.44
C HIS A 502 8.73 -44.12 6.34
N THR A 503 8.81 -45.45 6.35
CA THR A 503 10.09 -46.19 6.31
C THR A 503 10.65 -46.42 4.91
N PHE A 504 9.98 -45.88 3.88
CA PHE A 504 10.39 -45.96 2.48
C PHE A 504 9.71 -44.88 1.63
N ASP A 505 10.33 -43.70 1.51
CA ASP A 505 9.67 -42.54 0.87
C ASP A 505 9.41 -42.72 -0.63
N ARG A 506 10.17 -43.60 -1.29
CA ARG A 506 10.03 -43.86 -2.74
C ARG A 506 8.68 -44.47 -3.12
N ASP A 507 7.95 -44.99 -2.14
CA ASP A 507 6.62 -45.56 -2.38
C ASP A 507 5.53 -44.48 -2.36
N LEU A 508 5.82 -43.31 -1.80
CA LEU A 508 4.84 -42.25 -1.58
C LEU A 508 4.62 -41.35 -2.80
N THR A 509 3.40 -40.84 -2.91
CA THR A 509 3.05 -39.66 -3.72
C THR A 509 2.17 -38.75 -2.89
N LEU A 510 2.60 -37.48 -2.76
CA LEU A 510 1.93 -36.44 -1.98
C LEU A 510 1.26 -35.47 -2.96
N THR A 511 -0.04 -35.21 -2.79
CA THR A 511 -0.83 -34.30 -3.63
C THR A 511 -1.65 -33.37 -2.76
N LEU A 512 -1.56 -32.06 -3.01
CA LEU A 512 -2.48 -31.08 -2.44
C LEU A 512 -3.68 -30.87 -3.38
N ILE A 513 -4.88 -30.79 -2.80
CA ILE A 513 -6.14 -30.66 -3.52
C ILE A 513 -6.92 -29.46 -2.98
N SER A 514 -7.28 -28.52 -3.86
CA SER A 514 -8.09 -27.34 -3.52
C SER A 514 -9.60 -27.66 -3.43
N PRO A 515 -10.41 -26.80 -2.79
CA PRO A 515 -11.87 -26.92 -2.76
C PRO A 515 -12.53 -26.93 -4.15
N PHE A 516 -11.86 -26.36 -5.16
CA PHE A 516 -12.31 -26.33 -6.55
C PHE A 516 -11.94 -27.61 -7.33
N GLY A 517 -11.17 -28.51 -6.71
CA GLY A 517 -10.76 -29.80 -7.28
C GLY A 517 -9.46 -29.74 -8.07
N THR A 518 -8.74 -28.62 -8.04
CA THR A 518 -7.38 -28.52 -8.61
C THR A 518 -6.42 -29.36 -7.79
N ARG A 519 -5.50 -30.06 -8.45
CA ARG A 519 -4.60 -31.05 -7.85
C ARG A 519 -3.16 -30.76 -8.22
N VAL A 520 -2.30 -30.53 -7.23
CA VAL A 520 -0.87 -30.27 -7.41
C VAL A 520 -0.06 -31.37 -6.72
N THR A 521 0.83 -32.02 -7.47
CA THR A 521 1.73 -33.05 -6.91
C THR A 521 2.93 -32.37 -6.26
N LEU A 522 3.10 -32.56 -4.95
CA LEU A 522 4.20 -31.99 -4.18
C LEU A 522 5.46 -32.85 -4.33
N ALA A 523 5.32 -34.15 -4.13
CA ALA A 523 6.39 -35.15 -4.24
C ALA A 523 5.85 -36.42 -4.90
N SER A 524 6.64 -37.03 -5.79
CA SER A 524 6.30 -38.32 -6.39
C SER A 524 7.49 -39.27 -6.38
N ARG A 525 7.41 -40.30 -5.53
CA ARG A 525 8.36 -41.41 -5.44
C ARG A 525 9.81 -40.96 -5.24
N ARG A 526 10.03 -40.06 -4.27
CA ARG A 526 11.34 -39.46 -3.92
C ARG A 526 11.96 -40.12 -2.68
N GLY A 527 13.19 -39.75 -2.34
CA GLY A 527 13.87 -40.23 -1.12
C GLY A 527 14.60 -41.57 -1.25
N GLU A 528 14.45 -42.25 -2.39
CA GLU A 528 15.01 -43.59 -2.61
C GLU A 528 14.64 -44.55 -1.47
N GLY A 529 15.59 -45.25 -0.85
CA GLY A 529 15.33 -46.11 0.31
C GLY A 529 15.50 -45.40 1.65
N GLY A 530 15.38 -44.08 1.70
CA GLY A 530 15.40 -43.31 2.94
C GLY A 530 13.99 -43.05 3.48
N ASP A 531 13.96 -42.41 4.66
CA ASP A 531 12.78 -42.33 5.50
C ASP A 531 12.39 -40.87 5.78
N ASN A 532 11.10 -40.59 5.72
CA ASN A 532 10.37 -39.44 6.23
C ASN A 532 10.54 -38.10 5.47
N PHE A 533 9.44 -37.35 5.51
CA PHE A 533 9.41 -35.91 5.30
C PHE A 533 9.32 -35.26 6.68
N THR A 534 10.29 -34.42 7.05
CA THR A 534 10.37 -33.80 8.38
C THR A 534 10.54 -32.30 8.23
N SER A 535 9.47 -31.55 8.53
CA SER A 535 9.36 -30.12 8.28
C SER A 535 9.79 -29.78 6.86
N THR A 536 9.30 -30.58 5.89
CA THR A 536 9.58 -30.34 4.48
C THR A 536 8.63 -29.27 3.98
N ARG A 537 9.16 -28.14 3.54
CA ARG A 537 8.39 -27.05 2.93
C ARG A 537 8.46 -27.15 1.41
N PHE A 538 7.32 -27.05 0.76
CA PHE A 538 7.18 -26.98 -0.69
C PHE A 538 6.82 -25.56 -1.09
N ASP A 539 7.63 -25.01 -1.99
CA ASP A 539 7.58 -23.61 -2.45
C ASP A 539 8.08 -23.61 -3.90
N ASP A 540 7.27 -23.17 -4.88
CA ASP A 540 7.67 -23.19 -6.29
C ASP A 540 8.67 -22.09 -6.69
N ASP A 541 8.93 -21.12 -5.82
CA ASP A 541 10.00 -20.13 -5.93
C ASP A 541 11.33 -20.61 -5.33
N SER A 542 11.34 -21.73 -4.59
CA SER A 542 12.59 -22.32 -4.09
C SER A 542 13.58 -22.65 -5.21
N GLY A 543 14.85 -22.32 -4.98
CA GLY A 543 15.96 -22.64 -5.88
C GLY A 543 16.45 -24.09 -5.77
N ALA A 544 16.00 -24.85 -4.76
CA ALA A 544 16.40 -26.23 -4.53
C ALA A 544 15.34 -27.21 -5.06
N ASP A 545 15.69 -28.00 -6.07
CA ASP A 545 14.79 -29.05 -6.57
C ASP A 545 14.65 -30.18 -5.54
N LEU A 546 13.41 -30.65 -5.29
CA LEU A 546 13.17 -31.83 -4.45
C LEU A 546 13.96 -33.06 -4.91
N SER A 547 14.15 -33.20 -6.22
CA SER A 547 14.91 -34.32 -6.82
C SER A 547 16.40 -34.34 -6.46
N ALA A 548 16.96 -33.21 -6.03
CA ALA A 548 18.33 -33.09 -5.56
C ALA A 548 18.46 -33.31 -4.04
N GLY A 549 17.34 -33.32 -3.30
CA GLY A 549 17.29 -33.62 -1.87
C GLY A 549 17.45 -35.12 -1.57
N ALA A 550 17.70 -35.44 -0.31
CA ALA A 550 17.75 -36.81 0.20
C ALA A 550 16.93 -36.92 1.49
N ALA A 551 16.35 -38.11 1.72
CA ALA A 551 15.57 -38.38 2.93
C ALA A 551 16.49 -38.56 4.17
N PRO A 552 16.07 -38.14 5.38
CA PRO A 552 14.82 -37.41 5.64
C PRO A 552 14.84 -36.03 4.99
N PHE A 553 13.77 -35.69 4.29
CA PHE A 553 13.68 -34.38 3.63
C PHE A 553 13.48 -33.31 4.70
N THR A 554 14.45 -32.42 4.84
CA THR A 554 14.40 -31.28 5.77
C THR A 554 14.74 -30.01 5.02
N GLY A 555 13.87 -28.99 5.06
CA GLY A 555 14.06 -27.70 4.38
C GLY A 555 13.05 -27.44 3.26
N THR A 556 13.30 -26.38 2.49
CA THR A 556 12.38 -25.87 1.45
C THR A 556 12.79 -26.34 0.05
N PHE A 557 11.86 -26.95 -0.68
CA PHE A 557 12.10 -27.54 -2.00
C PHE A 557 11.02 -27.14 -3.01
N ARG A 558 11.42 -27.07 -4.28
CA ARG A 558 10.48 -26.93 -5.39
C ARG A 558 9.65 -28.20 -5.58
N PRO A 559 8.31 -28.13 -5.61
CA PRO A 559 7.43 -29.28 -5.81
C PRO A 559 7.52 -29.86 -7.23
N GLU A 560 7.01 -31.08 -7.45
CA GLU A 560 6.96 -31.72 -8.78
C GLU A 560 6.10 -30.95 -9.79
N SER A 561 5.07 -30.25 -9.31
CA SER A 561 4.22 -29.36 -10.08
C SER A 561 4.07 -28.04 -9.33
N PRO A 562 4.08 -26.89 -10.02
CA PRO A 562 4.09 -25.58 -9.37
C PRO A 562 2.80 -25.33 -8.58
N LEU A 563 2.94 -24.69 -7.41
CA LEU A 563 1.86 -24.35 -6.50
C LEU A 563 1.03 -23.17 -7.01
N SER A 564 1.61 -22.32 -7.86
CA SER A 564 0.92 -21.28 -8.64
C SER A 564 -0.25 -21.77 -9.52
N ALA A 565 -0.47 -23.08 -9.63
CA ALA A 565 -1.70 -23.63 -10.19
C ALA A 565 -2.96 -23.29 -9.37
N PHE A 566 -2.82 -22.90 -8.10
CA PHE A 566 -3.91 -22.46 -7.25
C PHE A 566 -4.19 -20.95 -7.34
N ASP A 567 -3.32 -20.18 -7.99
CA ASP A 567 -3.46 -18.73 -8.06
C ASP A 567 -4.77 -18.29 -8.70
N GLY A 568 -5.45 -17.35 -8.04
CA GLY A 568 -6.75 -16.84 -8.45
C GLY A 568 -7.94 -17.75 -8.14
N GLU A 569 -7.75 -18.93 -7.56
CA GLU A 569 -8.84 -19.69 -6.93
C GLU A 569 -9.23 -19.08 -5.58
N SER A 570 -10.45 -19.35 -5.12
CA SER A 570 -10.83 -19.00 -3.74
C SER A 570 -10.25 -20.02 -2.77
N ALA A 571 -9.67 -19.58 -1.65
CA ALA A 571 -9.16 -20.44 -0.60
C ALA A 571 -10.28 -21.10 0.23
N GLN A 572 -11.49 -20.51 0.27
CA GLN A 572 -12.61 -21.01 1.06
C GLN A 572 -12.98 -22.45 0.70
N GLY A 573 -13.09 -23.29 1.74
CA GLY A 573 -13.57 -24.66 1.64
C GLY A 573 -12.59 -25.67 2.20
N THR A 574 -12.79 -26.93 1.84
CA THR A 574 -11.96 -28.03 2.36
C THR A 574 -10.77 -28.32 1.44
N TRP A 575 -9.58 -28.06 1.93
CA TRP A 575 -8.31 -28.49 1.33
C TRP A 575 -7.98 -29.91 1.78
N THR A 576 -7.36 -30.69 0.90
CA THR A 576 -6.98 -32.08 1.23
C THR A 576 -5.54 -32.35 0.82
N LEU A 577 -4.70 -32.74 1.79
CA LEU A 577 -3.44 -33.43 1.52
C LEU A 577 -3.73 -34.92 1.36
N GLU A 578 -3.56 -35.41 0.15
CA GLU A 578 -3.67 -36.82 -0.22
C GLU A 578 -2.28 -37.43 -0.30
N VAL A 579 -2.05 -38.50 0.47
CA VAL A 579 -0.79 -39.26 0.45
C VAL A 579 -1.10 -40.70 0.09
N SER A 580 -0.52 -41.17 -1.02
CA SER A 580 -0.67 -42.54 -1.49
C SER A 580 0.63 -43.31 -1.39
N ASP A 581 0.58 -44.48 -0.75
CA ASP A 581 1.58 -45.51 -0.88
C ASP A 581 1.27 -46.36 -2.14
N ASN A 582 2.25 -46.48 -3.02
CA ASN A 582 2.12 -47.13 -4.32
C ASN A 582 2.92 -48.43 -4.43
N GLN A 583 3.51 -48.90 -3.34
CA GLN A 583 4.20 -50.18 -3.29
C GLN A 583 3.73 -50.97 -2.07
N GLY A 584 4.25 -52.18 -1.93
CA GLY A 584 3.84 -53.11 -0.88
C GLY A 584 4.99 -53.31 0.08
N GLY A 585 4.76 -53.27 1.38
CA GLY A 585 5.74 -53.68 2.40
C GLY A 585 5.86 -52.75 3.60
N ASP A 586 5.43 -51.51 3.47
CA ASP A 586 5.63 -50.44 4.44
C ASP A 586 4.29 -49.74 4.75
N THR A 587 4.27 -49.02 5.86
CA THR A 587 3.13 -48.20 6.27
C THR A 587 3.66 -46.96 6.98
N GLY A 588 2.89 -45.88 6.99
CA GLY A 588 3.30 -44.65 7.67
C GLY A 588 2.15 -43.87 8.26
N THR A 589 2.40 -42.60 8.54
CA THR A 589 1.42 -41.64 9.05
C THR A 589 1.62 -40.27 8.41
N ILE A 590 0.51 -39.59 8.13
CA ILE A 590 0.51 -38.14 7.92
C ILE A 590 0.42 -37.52 9.31
N ASP A 591 1.50 -36.86 9.74
CA ASP A 591 1.65 -36.34 11.09
C ASP A 591 1.28 -34.84 11.18
N PHE A 592 1.56 -34.10 10.10
CA PHE A 592 1.27 -32.67 10.04
C PHE A 592 1.14 -32.21 8.60
N VAL A 593 0.24 -31.25 8.40
CA VAL A 593 0.20 -30.42 7.20
C VAL A 593 -0.07 -28.98 7.61
N GLU A 594 0.58 -28.07 6.92
CA GLU A 594 0.37 -26.64 6.98
C GLU A 594 0.31 -26.10 5.55
N ILE A 595 -0.67 -25.26 5.29
CA ILE A 595 -0.80 -24.47 4.06
C ILE A 595 -0.67 -23.01 4.47
N GLU A 596 0.27 -22.33 3.86
CA GLU A 596 0.53 -20.92 4.04
C GLU A 596 0.08 -20.20 2.77
N PHE A 597 -0.94 -19.35 2.87
CA PHE A 597 -1.38 -18.51 1.74
C PHE A 597 -0.76 -17.13 1.86
N ASN A 598 0.01 -16.76 0.85
CA ASN A 598 0.42 -15.37 0.67
C ASN A 598 -0.77 -14.62 0.04
N ALA A 599 -1.40 -13.74 0.81
CA ALA A 599 -2.37 -12.77 0.29
C ALA A 599 -1.90 -11.37 0.67
N PRO A 600 -0.75 -10.91 0.15
CA PRO A 600 -0.20 -9.62 0.57
C PRO A 600 -1.12 -8.48 0.16
N THR A 601 -1.10 -7.40 0.93
CA THR A 601 -1.60 -6.11 0.45
C THR A 601 -0.83 -5.76 -0.82
N ALA A 602 -1.54 -5.55 -1.93
CA ALA A 602 -0.92 -5.44 -3.25
C ALA A 602 -1.37 -4.19 -4.00
N ILE A 603 -0.40 -3.41 -4.49
CA ILE A 603 -0.62 -2.32 -5.44
C ILE A 603 0.08 -2.72 -6.73
N SER A 604 -0.68 -2.91 -7.81
CA SER A 604 -0.12 -3.49 -9.03
C SER A 604 -0.56 -2.86 -10.33
N THR A 605 0.37 -2.75 -11.28
CA THR A 605 0.08 -2.43 -12.67
C THR A 605 0.74 -3.39 -13.65
N VAL A 606 0.20 -3.53 -14.85
CA VAL A 606 0.93 -4.19 -15.94
C VAL A 606 1.93 -3.21 -16.54
N SER A 607 1.46 -2.11 -17.11
CA SER A 607 2.34 -1.17 -17.83
C SER A 607 2.24 0.29 -17.43
N GLY A 608 1.22 0.67 -16.65
CA GLY A 608 1.06 2.05 -16.18
C GLY A 608 1.99 2.38 -15.01
N PRO A 609 2.34 3.66 -14.80
CA PRO A 609 3.15 4.06 -13.66
C PRO A 609 2.38 3.94 -12.34
N ILE A 610 3.11 3.77 -11.24
CA ILE A 610 2.60 3.85 -9.87
C ILE A 610 3.28 5.05 -9.22
N HIS A 611 2.53 6.03 -8.75
CA HIS A 611 3.02 7.18 -8.01
C HIS A 611 2.41 7.20 -6.62
N ILE A 612 3.24 7.29 -5.58
CA ILE A 612 2.83 7.39 -4.19
C ILE A 612 3.50 8.63 -3.59
N ASP A 613 2.71 9.61 -3.18
CA ASP A 613 3.16 10.84 -2.53
C ASP A 613 2.55 10.92 -1.13
N GLY A 614 3.39 10.93 -0.11
CA GLY A 614 2.96 10.97 1.29
C GLY A 614 3.63 12.08 2.07
N THR A 615 2.82 12.91 2.74
CA THR A 615 3.33 13.91 3.68
C THR A 615 2.70 13.71 5.05
N SER A 616 3.51 13.59 6.10
CA SER A 616 3.02 13.66 7.48
C SER A 616 3.46 14.97 8.12
N ASN A 617 2.49 15.71 8.64
CA ASN A 617 2.69 16.97 9.37
C ASN A 617 2.49 16.76 10.88
N GLY A 618 2.85 15.58 11.40
CA GLY A 618 2.77 15.27 12.81
C GLY A 618 3.70 16.15 13.67
N SER A 619 3.40 16.21 14.98
CA SER A 619 4.12 17.06 15.94
C SER A 619 4.96 16.30 16.96
N GLY A 620 4.73 14.99 17.12
CA GLY A 620 5.42 14.07 18.01
C GLY A 620 6.27 13.06 17.24
N ASN A 621 6.20 11.78 17.60
CA ASN A 621 7.09 10.73 17.10
C ASN A 621 6.42 9.78 16.11
N GLY A 622 7.17 9.06 15.27
CA GLY A 622 6.61 8.01 14.41
C GLY A 622 5.90 8.54 13.15
N ASN A 623 6.05 9.82 12.81
CA ASN A 623 5.26 10.45 11.77
C ASN A 623 5.95 10.37 10.41
N ARG A 624 5.51 9.41 9.58
CA ARG A 624 6.19 9.07 8.32
C ARG A 624 5.51 9.67 7.10
N GLY A 625 6.29 10.05 6.09
CA GLY A 625 5.72 10.47 4.81
C GLY A 625 4.99 9.32 4.13
N VAL A 626 5.75 8.27 3.80
CA VAL A 626 5.24 7.00 3.27
C VAL A 626 5.81 5.85 4.09
N ALA A 627 4.96 4.91 4.51
CA ALA A 627 5.37 3.67 5.15
C ALA A 627 4.83 2.46 4.36
N ILE A 628 5.72 1.54 4.00
CA ILE A 628 5.40 0.31 3.29
C ILE A 628 5.98 -0.85 4.10
N GLU A 629 5.12 -1.70 4.63
CA GLU A 629 5.53 -2.67 5.65
C GLU A 629 4.69 -3.95 5.65
N SER A 630 5.05 -4.86 6.56
CA SER A 630 4.29 -6.06 6.90
C SER A 630 3.89 -6.91 5.69
N HIS A 631 4.81 -7.19 4.76
CA HIS A 631 4.61 -8.03 3.57
C HIS A 631 3.87 -7.32 2.41
N ALA A 632 3.76 -5.99 2.44
CA ALA A 632 3.16 -5.25 1.33
C ALA A 632 3.95 -5.42 0.02
N ARG A 633 3.23 -5.56 -1.11
CA ARG A 633 3.83 -5.69 -2.45
C ARG A 633 3.38 -4.58 -3.38
N ILE A 634 4.35 -3.83 -3.92
CA ILE A 634 4.12 -2.81 -4.95
C ILE A 634 4.81 -3.26 -6.22
N THR A 635 4.06 -3.51 -7.30
CA THR A 635 4.60 -4.16 -8.50
C THR A 635 4.14 -3.52 -9.79
N SER A 636 5.05 -3.30 -10.72
CA SER A 636 4.70 -2.99 -12.12
C SER A 636 5.47 -3.90 -13.08
N THR A 637 4.89 -4.36 -14.18
CA THR A 637 5.70 -5.12 -15.16
C THR A 637 6.66 -4.19 -15.91
N SER A 638 6.17 -3.05 -16.42
CA SER A 638 6.99 -2.13 -17.23
C SER A 638 6.86 -0.66 -16.87
N GLY A 639 5.90 -0.29 -16.02
CA GLY A 639 5.71 1.09 -15.58
C GLY A 639 6.76 1.52 -14.56
N GLU A 640 6.97 2.83 -14.46
CA GLU A 640 7.77 3.42 -13.38
C GLU A 640 7.03 3.31 -12.05
N ILE A 641 7.77 3.04 -10.97
CA ILE A 641 7.27 3.15 -9.60
C ILE A 641 7.99 4.34 -8.96
N SER A 642 7.24 5.35 -8.54
CA SER A 642 7.74 6.58 -7.92
C SER A 642 7.13 6.71 -6.53
N ILE A 643 7.96 6.77 -5.49
CA ILE A 643 7.54 6.94 -4.11
C ILE A 643 8.23 8.18 -3.55
N GLU A 644 7.45 9.16 -3.12
CA GLU A 644 7.93 10.40 -2.53
C GLU A 644 7.31 10.58 -1.15
N GLY A 645 8.13 10.86 -0.14
CA GLY A 645 7.67 10.90 1.24
C GLY A 645 8.32 12.01 2.05
N THR A 646 7.52 12.77 2.80
CA THR A 646 8.00 13.77 3.79
C THR A 646 7.47 13.45 5.19
N GLY A 647 8.35 13.09 6.11
CA GLY A 647 8.05 12.86 7.53
C GLY A 647 8.34 14.10 8.37
N GLY A 648 7.50 14.39 9.36
CA GLY A 648 7.62 15.58 10.20
C GLY A 648 7.21 15.33 11.64
N GLY A 649 7.92 15.93 12.61
CA GLY A 649 7.74 15.64 14.03
C GLY A 649 9.02 15.88 14.85
N VAL A 650 9.28 15.02 15.83
CA VAL A 650 10.46 15.04 16.69
C VAL A 650 11.36 13.83 16.43
N ASP A 651 10.95 12.61 16.82
CA ASP A 651 11.74 11.38 16.62
C ASP A 651 11.03 10.36 15.71
N ASP A 652 11.76 9.45 15.07
CA ASP A 652 11.18 8.34 14.27
C ASP A 652 10.28 8.84 13.11
N ASN A 653 10.69 9.90 12.39
CA ASN A 653 9.88 10.53 11.33
C ASN A 653 10.51 10.33 9.96
N GLU A 654 10.57 9.08 9.50
CA GLU A 654 11.10 8.76 8.19
C GLU A 654 10.34 9.47 7.06
N GLY A 655 11.08 9.98 6.07
CA GLY A 655 10.44 10.43 4.83
C GLY A 655 9.73 9.29 4.13
N VAL A 656 10.48 8.22 3.86
CA VAL A 656 9.97 6.95 3.35
C VAL A 656 10.55 5.80 4.19
N LEU A 657 9.69 4.93 4.70
CA LEU A 657 10.04 3.68 5.37
C LEU A 657 9.59 2.48 4.51
N ILE A 658 10.50 1.56 4.24
CA ILE A 658 10.21 0.27 3.59
C ILE A 658 10.79 -0.82 4.50
N THR A 659 9.93 -1.56 5.20
CA THR A 659 10.37 -2.46 6.28
C THR A 659 9.65 -3.81 6.25
N ASP A 660 10.07 -4.70 7.13
CA ASP A 660 9.66 -6.09 7.30
C ASP A 660 10.00 -7.03 6.13
N SER A 661 10.17 -8.29 6.49
CA SER A 661 10.44 -9.37 5.55
C SER A 661 9.30 -9.51 4.54
N ASN A 662 9.63 -9.85 3.29
CA ASN A 662 8.70 -10.03 2.18
C ASN A 662 7.94 -8.77 1.73
N THR A 663 8.18 -7.63 2.36
CA THR A 663 7.79 -6.35 1.81
C THR A 663 8.64 -6.06 0.57
N SER A 664 7.99 -5.75 -0.55
CA SER A 664 8.71 -5.59 -1.81
C SER A 664 8.16 -4.50 -2.72
N ILE A 665 9.08 -3.78 -3.36
CA ILE A 665 8.82 -2.89 -4.47
C ILE A 665 9.55 -3.46 -5.68
N SER A 666 8.80 -3.83 -6.73
CA SER A 666 9.40 -4.53 -7.85
C SER A 666 8.91 -4.09 -9.23
N THR A 667 9.82 -4.10 -10.20
CA THR A 667 9.47 -3.97 -11.61
C THR A 667 10.37 -4.81 -12.51
N ARG A 668 9.86 -5.23 -13.67
CA ARG A 668 10.68 -5.99 -14.61
C ARG A 668 11.56 -5.08 -15.45
N THR A 669 10.97 -4.05 -16.07
CA THR A 669 11.70 -3.12 -16.96
C THR A 669 11.54 -1.66 -16.61
N GLY A 670 10.66 -1.33 -15.65
CA GLY A 670 10.42 0.04 -15.23
C GLY A 670 11.54 0.61 -14.38
N LYS A 671 11.56 1.92 -14.23
CA LYS A 671 12.40 2.59 -13.22
C LYS A 671 11.71 2.48 -11.85
N ILE A 672 12.49 2.30 -10.80
CA ILE A 672 12.05 2.55 -9.43
C ILE A 672 12.72 3.85 -8.97
N PHE A 673 11.93 4.82 -8.54
CA PHE A 673 12.38 6.07 -7.95
C PHE A 673 11.79 6.19 -6.55
N VAL A 674 12.65 6.36 -5.55
CA VAL A 674 12.24 6.61 -4.17
C VAL A 674 12.96 7.84 -3.67
N TYR A 675 12.21 8.81 -3.15
CA TYR A 675 12.76 10.00 -2.52
C TYR A 675 12.08 10.23 -1.17
N GLY A 676 12.87 10.29 -0.10
CA GLY A 676 12.36 10.53 1.23
C GLY A 676 13.01 11.72 1.91
N LYS A 677 12.23 12.49 2.66
CA LYS A 677 12.70 13.62 3.46
C LYS A 677 12.19 13.54 4.89
N GLY A 678 13.08 13.32 5.85
CA GLY A 678 12.79 13.60 7.26
C GLY A 678 12.91 15.10 7.50
N THR A 679 12.03 15.75 8.26
CA THR A 679 12.08 17.22 8.47
C THR A 679 12.30 17.65 9.92
N SER A 680 12.50 16.67 10.80
CA SER A 680 12.44 16.82 12.25
C SER A 680 13.79 17.21 12.88
N THR A 681 13.76 17.59 14.16
CA THR A 681 14.96 18.01 14.91
C THR A 681 15.46 16.99 15.94
N GLY A 682 14.69 15.93 16.21
CA GLY A 682 15.05 14.86 17.15
C GLY A 682 15.87 13.74 16.51
N ASP A 683 15.85 12.55 17.09
CA ASP A 683 16.63 11.39 16.66
C ASP A 683 15.85 10.50 15.67
N ARG A 684 16.56 9.64 14.90
CA ARG A 684 15.96 8.61 14.02
C ARG A 684 15.03 9.19 12.95
N ASN A 685 15.52 10.16 12.19
CA ASN A 685 14.74 10.86 11.16
C ASN A 685 15.39 10.73 9.77
N PRO A 686 15.62 9.51 9.26
CA PRO A 686 16.23 9.34 7.96
C PRO A 686 15.32 9.83 6.83
N GLY A 687 15.92 10.26 5.74
CA GLY A 687 15.18 10.58 4.52
C GLY A 687 14.47 9.35 4.01
N LEU A 688 15.24 8.31 3.69
CA LEU A 688 14.76 7.00 3.25
C LEU A 688 15.35 5.90 4.13
N LYS A 689 14.51 4.99 4.63
CA LYS A 689 14.90 3.78 5.35
C LYS A 689 14.39 2.52 4.64
N ILE A 690 15.28 1.57 4.38
CA ILE A 690 14.97 0.21 3.92
C ILE A 690 15.54 -0.76 4.96
N ASP A 691 14.71 -1.53 5.64
CA ASP A 691 15.19 -2.44 6.68
C ASP A 691 14.40 -3.73 6.85
N SER A 692 14.83 -4.55 7.83
CA SER A 692 14.14 -5.73 8.32
C SER A 692 13.76 -6.79 7.26
N GLY A 693 14.53 -6.91 6.18
CA GLY A 693 14.31 -7.91 5.12
C GLY A 693 13.53 -7.40 3.91
N ALA A 694 13.26 -6.10 3.84
CA ALA A 694 12.53 -5.52 2.71
C ALA A 694 13.37 -5.47 1.42
N SER A 695 12.69 -5.56 0.27
CA SER A 695 13.34 -5.68 -1.04
C SER A 695 12.89 -4.62 -2.06
N VAL A 696 13.85 -3.99 -2.74
CA VAL A 696 13.62 -3.08 -3.88
C VAL A 696 14.32 -3.63 -5.12
N ILE A 697 13.57 -4.07 -6.12
CA ILE A 697 14.11 -4.87 -7.23
C ILE A 697 13.62 -4.38 -8.60
N SER A 698 14.55 -3.99 -9.47
CA SER A 698 14.25 -3.85 -10.91
C SER A 698 15.02 -4.88 -11.74
N THR A 699 14.35 -5.81 -12.42
CA THR A 699 15.08 -6.89 -13.14
C THR A 699 15.92 -6.39 -14.31
N ALA A 700 15.55 -5.27 -14.94
CA ALA A 700 16.24 -4.70 -16.09
C ALA A 700 16.19 -3.16 -16.18
N GLY A 701 15.41 -2.50 -15.33
CA GLY A 701 15.32 -1.03 -15.30
C GLY A 701 16.29 -0.42 -14.29
N GLU A 702 16.20 0.89 -14.10
CA GLU A 702 17.03 1.65 -13.15
C GLU A 702 16.38 1.66 -11.75
N VAL A 703 17.20 1.69 -10.69
CA VAL A 703 16.75 1.95 -9.32
C VAL A 703 17.42 3.22 -8.82
N GLN A 704 16.65 4.21 -8.41
CA GLN A 704 17.12 5.49 -7.89
C GLN A 704 16.56 5.71 -6.48
N LEU A 705 17.44 5.75 -5.48
CA LEU A 705 17.12 5.93 -4.07
C LEU A 705 17.75 7.23 -3.58
N LEU A 706 16.91 8.21 -3.24
CA LEU A 706 17.34 9.51 -2.77
C LEU A 706 16.77 9.79 -1.38
N GLY A 707 17.51 10.52 -0.54
CA GLY A 707 16.92 10.99 0.70
C GLY A 707 17.66 12.09 1.42
N ASP A 708 16.88 12.92 2.11
CA ASP A 708 17.36 14.01 2.95
C ASP A 708 16.96 13.73 4.42
N GLY A 709 17.94 13.42 5.27
CA GLY A 709 17.75 13.21 6.71
C GLY A 709 18.04 14.49 7.50
N TYR A 710 17.20 14.81 8.47
CA TYR A 710 17.36 15.99 9.34
C TYR A 710 17.18 15.56 10.80
N GLY A 711 18.07 15.95 11.71
CA GLY A 711 17.90 15.57 13.12
C GLY A 711 19.12 15.78 14.02
N ALA A 712 19.03 15.23 15.23
CA ALA A 712 20.15 15.15 16.17
C ALA A 712 21.02 13.93 15.84
N SER A 713 20.52 12.70 16.05
CA SER A 713 21.25 11.44 15.81
C SER A 713 20.47 10.50 14.90
N GLU A 714 21.16 9.59 14.20
CA GLU A 714 20.55 8.57 13.32
C GLU A 714 19.65 9.14 12.19
N ALA A 715 19.92 10.36 11.72
CA ALA A 715 19.18 11.04 10.66
C ALA A 715 19.89 10.91 9.30
N ALA A 716 20.10 9.66 8.86
CA ALA A 716 20.78 9.39 7.60
C ALA A 716 19.99 9.90 6.39
N GLY A 717 20.67 10.32 5.32
CA GLY A 717 19.96 10.64 4.07
C GLY A 717 19.25 9.40 3.52
N VAL A 718 20.02 8.32 3.34
CA VAL A 718 19.53 6.99 2.99
C VAL A 718 20.11 5.96 3.96
N LEU A 719 19.26 5.10 4.52
CA LEU A 719 19.63 4.02 5.44
C LEU A 719 19.11 2.69 4.89
N ILE A 720 20.01 1.72 4.68
CA ILE A 720 19.69 0.37 4.25
C ILE A 720 20.29 -0.60 5.26
N GLU A 721 19.48 -1.28 6.06
CA GLU A 721 19.96 -2.13 7.16
C GLU A 721 19.11 -3.39 7.34
N GLY A 722 19.45 -4.26 8.29
CA GLY A 722 18.76 -5.52 8.52
C GLY A 722 19.17 -6.68 7.61
N LEU A 723 19.10 -7.87 8.19
CA LEU A 723 19.31 -9.14 7.52
C LEU A 723 18.32 -9.29 6.36
N ASP A 724 18.80 -9.77 5.21
CA ASP A 724 18.03 -10.02 3.99
C ASP A 724 17.43 -8.77 3.29
N SER A 725 17.64 -7.57 3.84
CA SER A 725 17.28 -6.32 3.16
C SER A 725 18.08 -6.18 1.87
N LYS A 726 17.40 -5.79 0.79
CA LYS A 726 17.94 -5.99 -0.56
C LYS A 726 17.58 -4.89 -1.54
N VAL A 727 18.58 -4.42 -2.28
CA VAL A 727 18.40 -3.51 -3.43
C VAL A 727 19.08 -4.08 -4.67
N ASP A 728 18.28 -4.56 -5.62
CA ASP A 728 18.78 -5.20 -6.84
C ASP A 728 18.33 -4.47 -8.11
N SER A 729 19.25 -4.36 -9.07
CA SER A 729 18.96 -3.82 -10.38
C SER A 729 19.71 -4.55 -11.49
N GLY A 730 19.00 -4.94 -12.53
CA GLY A 730 19.61 -5.33 -13.80
C GLY A 730 20.14 -4.13 -14.58
N GLY A 731 19.64 -2.93 -14.29
CA GLY A 731 20.15 -1.67 -14.82
C GLY A 731 21.09 -0.96 -13.85
N LEU A 732 21.14 0.37 -13.96
CA LEU A 732 21.91 1.24 -13.07
C LEU A 732 21.21 1.33 -11.70
N ILE A 733 22.00 1.37 -10.62
CA ILE A 733 21.54 1.84 -9.30
C ILE A 733 22.14 3.21 -9.03
N GLN A 734 21.32 4.16 -8.58
CA GLN A 734 21.73 5.48 -8.12
C GLN A 734 21.29 5.69 -6.68
N ILE A 735 22.23 5.95 -5.77
CA ILE A 735 21.90 6.25 -4.37
C ILE A 735 22.46 7.63 -4.02
N GLY A 736 21.62 8.50 -3.48
CA GLY A 736 21.93 9.90 -3.19
C GLY A 736 21.40 10.34 -1.84
N GLY A 737 22.25 10.53 -0.83
CA GLY A 737 21.80 10.87 0.52
C GLY A 737 22.42 12.13 1.09
N PHE A 738 21.60 13.06 1.59
CA PHE A 738 22.05 14.24 2.33
C PHE A 738 21.62 14.11 3.78
N SER A 739 22.53 14.30 4.73
CA SER A 739 22.20 14.39 6.15
C SER A 739 22.50 15.78 6.72
N PHE A 740 21.60 16.26 7.56
CA PHE A 740 21.68 17.56 8.22
C PHE A 740 21.54 17.37 9.74
N GLY A 741 22.66 17.01 10.37
CA GLY A 741 22.75 16.62 11.77
C GLY A 741 23.35 17.70 12.68
N ALA A 742 22.81 17.84 13.90
CA ALA A 742 23.47 18.63 14.95
C ALA A 742 24.48 17.82 15.77
N THR A 743 24.30 16.50 15.88
CA THR A 743 25.12 15.58 16.70
C THR A 743 25.62 14.38 15.88
N ASP A 744 25.93 13.25 16.52
CA ASP A 744 26.71 12.14 15.96
C ASP A 744 25.85 11.15 15.13
N GLU A 745 26.49 10.31 14.30
CA GLU A 745 25.86 9.22 13.54
C GLU A 745 24.84 9.63 12.47
N ASN A 746 25.13 10.71 11.73
CA ASN A 746 24.28 11.15 10.61
C ASN A 746 24.98 10.95 9.26
N PRO A 747 25.09 9.71 8.74
CA PRO A 747 25.71 9.48 7.45
C PRO A 747 24.84 9.97 6.30
N GLY A 748 25.45 10.46 5.21
CA GLY A 748 24.70 10.72 3.98
C GLY A 748 24.02 9.44 3.48
N LEU A 749 24.77 8.33 3.46
CA LEU A 749 24.27 6.99 3.18
C LEU A 749 24.90 5.96 4.13
N LYS A 750 24.10 5.04 4.68
CA LYS A 750 24.57 3.88 5.46
C LYS A 750 23.95 2.59 4.93
N ILE A 751 24.80 1.59 4.71
CA ILE A 751 24.41 0.22 4.36
C ILE A 751 24.95 -0.68 5.47
N SER A 752 24.10 -1.42 6.18
CA SER A 752 24.57 -2.20 7.32
C SER A 752 23.85 -3.52 7.56
N GLU A 753 24.31 -4.27 8.57
CA GLU A 753 23.61 -5.42 9.16
C GLU A 753 23.21 -6.53 8.16
N GLN A 754 24.13 -6.88 7.26
CA GLN A 754 23.97 -7.91 6.23
C GLN A 754 23.02 -7.54 5.08
N ALA A 755 22.67 -6.27 4.94
CA ALA A 755 22.00 -5.78 3.75
C ALA A 755 22.81 -6.03 2.47
N THR A 756 22.10 -6.21 1.36
CA THR A 756 22.69 -6.54 0.05
C THR A 756 22.31 -5.55 -1.04
N ILE A 757 23.29 -5.15 -1.86
CA ILE A 757 23.06 -4.36 -3.07
C ILE A 757 23.69 -5.06 -4.26
N THR A 758 22.91 -5.31 -5.32
CA THR A 758 23.42 -5.88 -6.57
C THR A 758 23.06 -5.03 -7.78
N ALA A 759 24.06 -4.50 -8.49
CA ALA A 759 23.87 -3.68 -9.68
C ALA A 759 24.58 -4.26 -10.92
N LEU A 760 23.83 -4.77 -11.89
CA LEU A 760 24.43 -5.42 -13.08
C LEU A 760 25.04 -4.42 -14.07
N ASP A 761 24.43 -3.25 -14.29
CA ASP A 761 24.96 -2.22 -15.21
C ASP A 761 25.76 -1.11 -14.52
N GLY A 762 25.75 -1.07 -13.18
CA GLY A 762 26.60 -0.20 -12.38
C GLY A 762 25.90 0.42 -11.17
N LEU A 763 26.66 0.89 -10.20
CA LEU A 763 26.19 1.54 -8.98
C LEU A 763 26.86 2.91 -8.83
N ASN A 764 26.06 3.97 -8.88
CA ASN A 764 26.47 5.33 -8.60
C ASN A 764 26.05 5.70 -7.17
N ILE A 765 27.00 6.10 -6.34
CA ILE A 765 26.75 6.53 -4.96
C ILE A 765 27.16 8.00 -4.84
N GLY A 766 26.28 8.84 -4.32
CA GLY A 766 26.59 10.21 -3.94
C GLY A 766 25.94 10.60 -2.62
N GLY A 767 26.46 11.62 -1.97
CA GLY A 767 25.88 12.08 -0.72
C GLY A 767 26.75 13.05 0.06
N LYS A 768 26.12 13.72 1.01
CA LYS A 768 26.74 14.70 1.90
C LYS A 768 26.41 14.36 3.35
N GLY A 769 27.44 14.16 4.16
CA GLY A 769 27.32 14.12 5.61
C GLY A 769 27.54 15.51 6.20
N SER A 770 26.64 16.02 7.04
CA SER A 770 26.90 17.27 7.77
C SER A 770 26.61 17.14 9.27
N GLY A 771 27.53 17.65 10.09
CA GLY A 771 27.49 17.57 11.55
C GLY A 771 28.06 18.81 12.23
N SER A 772 27.48 19.21 13.37
CA SER A 772 28.03 20.28 14.22
C SER A 772 29.02 19.69 15.24
N GLN A 773 30.22 20.27 15.36
CA GLN A 773 31.34 19.73 16.17
C GLN A 773 31.17 19.83 17.70
N LEU A 774 29.94 19.76 18.23
CA LEU A 774 29.67 20.06 19.63
C LEU A 774 29.60 18.84 20.56
N SER A 775 29.58 17.62 20.06
CA SER A 775 29.59 16.39 20.87
C SER A 775 30.38 15.28 20.18
N GLY A 776 31.27 14.60 20.90
CA GLY A 776 31.41 13.14 20.82
C GLY A 776 31.97 12.43 19.58
N GLY A 777 31.30 12.49 18.43
CA GLY A 777 31.32 11.41 17.43
C GLY A 777 31.55 11.85 15.99
N ALA A 778 31.69 10.86 15.11
CA ALA A 778 32.12 11.02 13.72
C ALA A 778 30.90 11.04 12.78
N ASN A 779 30.85 12.00 11.86
CA ASN A 779 29.80 12.11 10.85
C ASN A 779 30.37 11.74 9.48
N HIS A 780 29.94 10.61 8.92
CA HIS A 780 30.52 10.05 7.69
C HIS A 780 29.74 10.47 6.44
N GLY A 781 30.40 10.57 5.29
CA GLY A 781 29.69 10.78 4.02
C GLY A 781 28.90 9.52 3.64
N PHE A 782 29.58 8.37 3.71
CA PHE A 782 29.07 7.06 3.32
C PHE A 782 29.62 5.96 4.25
N VAL A 783 28.78 5.00 4.64
CA VAL A 783 29.13 3.88 5.52
C VAL A 783 28.64 2.55 4.94
N ILE A 784 29.52 1.55 4.85
CA ILE A 784 29.18 0.14 4.62
C ILE A 784 29.66 -0.67 5.82
N ASP A 785 28.74 -1.32 6.53
CA ASP A 785 29.06 -2.00 7.78
C ASP A 785 28.42 -3.39 7.90
N SER A 786 29.21 -4.46 7.89
CA SER A 786 28.70 -5.83 7.80
C SER A 786 27.76 -6.07 6.60
N ALA A 787 27.97 -5.41 5.45
CA ALA A 787 27.05 -5.49 4.29
C ALA A 787 27.74 -5.98 3.00
N THR A 788 26.95 -6.40 2.01
CA THR A 788 27.47 -6.85 0.70
C THR A 788 27.01 -5.93 -0.42
N VAL A 789 27.96 -5.36 -1.16
CA VAL A 789 27.70 -4.50 -2.34
C VAL A 789 28.40 -5.11 -3.54
N SER A 790 27.66 -5.42 -4.60
CA SER A 790 28.17 -6.03 -5.83
C SER A 790 27.73 -5.22 -7.05
N ALA A 791 28.67 -4.76 -7.86
CA ALA A 791 28.37 -3.98 -9.06
C ALA A 791 29.27 -4.33 -10.25
N SER A 792 28.84 -4.11 -11.49
CA SER A 792 29.77 -4.18 -12.64
C SER A 792 30.72 -2.98 -12.66
N THR A 793 30.20 -1.80 -12.37
CA THR A 793 30.96 -0.56 -12.18
C THR A 793 30.51 0.06 -10.88
N LEU A 794 31.43 0.48 -10.03
CA LEU A 794 31.15 1.19 -8.79
C LEU A 794 31.70 2.61 -8.93
N ASP A 795 30.83 3.61 -8.87
CA ASP A 795 31.14 5.02 -9.08
C ASP A 795 30.72 5.86 -7.86
N PHE A 796 31.69 6.44 -7.16
CA PHE A 796 31.42 7.35 -6.05
C PHE A 796 31.51 8.79 -6.52
N ARG A 797 30.41 9.55 -6.52
CA ARG A 797 30.35 10.94 -7.01
C ARG A 797 29.95 11.92 -5.93
N ARG A 798 30.64 13.08 -5.84
CA ARG A 798 30.30 14.23 -4.98
C ARG A 798 30.13 13.86 -3.50
N LEU A 799 31.16 13.24 -2.91
CA LEU A 799 31.25 13.09 -1.46
C LEU A 799 31.64 14.43 -0.82
N GLU A 800 30.66 15.18 -0.31
CA GLU A 800 30.90 16.45 0.39
C GLU A 800 30.92 16.22 1.92
N LEU A 801 31.96 16.69 2.60
CA LEU A 801 32.04 16.77 4.06
C LEU A 801 32.09 18.25 4.48
N SER A 802 31.16 18.71 5.31
CA SER A 802 31.17 20.09 5.83
C SER A 802 31.23 20.12 7.35
N GLY A 803 32.37 20.53 7.92
CA GLY A 803 32.55 20.86 9.34
C GLY A 803 32.82 22.35 9.54
N THR A 804 32.22 22.99 10.54
CA THR A 804 32.18 24.46 10.68
C THR A 804 33.32 25.09 11.49
N SER A 805 34.18 24.37 12.21
CA SER A 805 35.33 24.99 12.90
C SER A 805 36.31 24.02 13.58
N GLY A 806 37.54 23.88 13.05
CA GLY A 806 38.68 23.25 13.73
C GLY A 806 39.14 21.91 13.14
N PRO A 807 40.35 21.42 13.49
CA PRO A 807 40.76 20.05 13.17
C PRO A 807 39.78 19.08 13.85
N ASP A 808 39.21 18.16 13.07
CA ASP A 808 38.34 17.11 13.59
C ASP A 808 39.16 16.19 14.51
N PRO A 809 38.94 16.20 15.84
CA PRO A 809 39.68 15.33 16.75
C PRO A 809 39.23 13.87 16.69
N ASN A 810 38.12 13.57 15.99
CA ASN A 810 37.34 12.34 16.16
C ASN A 810 37.22 11.48 14.87
N GLY A 811 37.68 11.96 13.70
CA GLY A 811 37.87 11.13 12.50
C GLY A 811 36.62 10.93 11.62
N SER A 812 35.90 12.00 11.27
CA SER A 812 34.87 11.97 10.23
C SER A 812 35.48 11.64 8.87
N VAL A 813 35.02 10.57 8.23
CA VAL A 813 35.57 10.06 6.94
C VAL A 813 34.53 10.16 5.83
N GLY A 814 35.00 10.44 4.60
CA GLY A 814 34.13 10.47 3.42
C GLY A 814 33.46 9.13 3.15
N VAL A 815 34.22 8.04 3.23
CA VAL A 815 33.76 6.65 3.03
C VAL A 815 34.32 5.77 4.16
N LEU A 816 33.45 5.03 4.85
CA LEU A 816 33.80 4.07 5.89
C LEU A 816 33.31 2.67 5.48
N VAL A 817 34.20 1.67 5.47
CA VAL A 817 33.84 0.26 5.21
C VAL A 817 34.35 -0.59 6.38
N THR A 818 33.45 -1.26 7.10
CA THR A 818 33.76 -1.93 8.37
C THR A 818 33.13 -3.32 8.51
N ASN A 819 33.51 -4.02 9.58
CA ASN A 819 32.92 -5.27 10.07
C ASN A 819 32.66 -6.34 8.99
N LYS A 820 33.68 -6.71 8.20
CA LYS A 820 33.58 -7.82 7.22
C LYS A 820 32.60 -7.57 6.08
N SER A 821 32.41 -6.30 5.73
CA SER A 821 31.70 -5.92 4.50
C SER A 821 32.43 -6.44 3.25
N ASN A 822 31.64 -6.84 2.25
CA ASN A 822 32.14 -7.30 0.94
C ASN A 822 31.73 -6.32 -0.14
N VAL A 823 32.68 -5.56 -0.70
CA VAL A 823 32.43 -4.71 -1.87
C VAL A 823 33.09 -5.31 -3.10
N ILE A 824 32.29 -5.70 -4.08
CA ILE A 824 32.71 -6.45 -5.26
C ILE A 824 32.42 -5.61 -6.50
N SER A 825 33.45 -5.28 -7.29
CA SER A 825 33.25 -4.55 -8.55
C SER A 825 34.13 -5.02 -9.70
N ARG A 826 33.68 -4.94 -10.96
CA ARG A 826 34.56 -5.21 -12.12
C ARG A 826 35.39 -4.00 -12.51
N SER A 827 34.84 -2.80 -12.34
CA SER A 827 35.46 -1.51 -12.61
C SER A 827 35.18 -0.55 -11.45
N LEU A 828 36.19 0.20 -11.01
CA LEU A 828 36.03 1.15 -9.91
C LEU A 828 36.40 2.54 -10.39
N ASP A 829 35.46 3.46 -10.27
CA ASP A 829 35.65 4.89 -10.51
C ASP A 829 35.36 5.62 -9.20
N LEU A 830 36.35 6.33 -8.69
CA LEU A 830 36.17 7.15 -7.50
C LEU A 830 36.22 8.61 -7.94
N LEU A 831 35.30 9.45 -7.49
CA LEU A 831 35.29 10.88 -7.76
C LEU A 831 35.00 11.66 -6.48
N PHE A 832 36.06 12.17 -5.86
CA PHE A 832 35.95 12.98 -4.64
C PHE A 832 35.97 14.46 -5.00
N THR A 833 35.12 15.25 -4.37
CA THR A 833 35.13 16.71 -4.52
C THR A 833 35.17 17.35 -3.14
N GLN A 834 36.31 17.93 -2.77
CA GLN A 834 36.44 18.67 -1.52
C GLN A 834 36.25 20.17 -1.77
N GLN A 835 35.23 20.79 -1.17
CA GLN A 835 35.00 22.24 -1.20
C GLN A 835 35.15 22.86 0.20
N LYS A 836 35.94 23.96 0.33
CA LYS A 836 36.08 24.68 1.60
C LYS A 836 36.22 26.20 1.43
N ASN A 837 35.58 26.95 2.33
CA ASN A 837 35.73 28.42 2.46
C ASN A 837 37.06 28.79 3.17
N GLY A 838 38.19 28.66 2.45
CA GLY A 838 39.39 29.47 2.72
C GLY A 838 40.42 28.98 3.75
N THR A 839 40.56 27.67 4.03
CA THR A 839 41.74 27.17 4.78
C THR A 839 42.12 25.75 4.35
N VAL A 840 43.32 25.57 3.81
CA VAL A 840 43.86 24.29 3.32
C VAL A 840 44.23 23.38 4.50
N PHE A 841 43.88 22.10 4.45
CA PHE A 841 44.48 21.09 5.33
C PHE A 841 45.80 20.62 4.72
N THR A 842 46.85 20.53 5.55
CA THR A 842 48.14 19.96 5.16
C THR A 842 48.56 18.91 6.18
N PRO A 843 48.88 17.68 5.75
CA PRO A 843 48.63 17.11 4.42
C PRO A 843 47.15 16.74 4.19
N ASN A 844 46.65 16.88 2.95
CA ASN A 844 45.46 16.16 2.50
C ASN A 844 45.93 14.74 2.17
N ILE A 845 45.63 13.76 3.02
CA ILE A 845 45.85 12.33 2.74
C ILE A 845 44.50 11.76 2.32
N ILE A 846 44.40 11.21 1.11
CA ILE A 846 43.24 10.40 0.74
C ILE A 846 43.74 8.95 0.73
N PRO A 847 43.44 8.15 1.76
CA PRO A 847 43.82 6.74 1.79
C PRO A 847 42.80 5.92 0.99
N PHE A 848 43.24 4.87 0.31
CA PHE A 848 42.34 3.91 -0.35
C PHE A 848 42.75 2.47 -0.05
N GLU A 849 41.84 1.61 0.42
CA GLU A 849 42.17 0.20 0.62
C GLU A 849 41.58 -0.74 -0.44
N PHE A 850 42.42 -1.51 -1.15
CA PHE A 850 41.99 -2.52 -2.14
C PHE A 850 42.86 -3.78 -2.10
N GLU A 851 42.21 -4.96 -2.07
CA GLU A 851 42.90 -6.23 -2.31
C GLU A 851 42.81 -6.57 -3.82
N THR A 852 43.92 -6.48 -4.54
CA THR A 852 43.96 -7.02 -5.91
C THR A 852 44.25 -8.52 -5.82
N PRO A 853 43.50 -9.39 -6.52
CA PRO A 853 43.81 -10.82 -6.51
C PRO A 853 45.26 -11.03 -6.99
N ALA A 854 46.06 -11.68 -6.14
CA ALA A 854 47.50 -11.85 -6.36
C ALA A 854 47.81 -12.34 -7.80
N GLY A 855 48.58 -11.55 -8.55
CA GLY A 855 49.13 -11.94 -9.86
C GLY A 855 48.42 -11.41 -11.12
N LEU A 856 47.55 -10.41 -11.03
CA LEU A 856 46.89 -9.83 -12.22
C LEU A 856 47.35 -8.41 -12.54
N ALA A 857 47.92 -8.24 -13.75
CA ALA A 857 48.39 -6.96 -14.25
C ALA A 857 47.23 -6.03 -14.64
N ARG A 858 46.93 -5.01 -13.83
CA ARG A 858 45.89 -4.00 -14.12
C ARG A 858 46.52 -2.60 -14.19
N THR A 859 46.18 -1.83 -15.21
CA THR A 859 46.54 -0.41 -15.28
C THR A 859 45.44 0.42 -14.63
N ALA A 860 45.79 1.49 -13.93
CA ALA A 860 44.84 2.47 -13.42
C ALA A 860 45.14 3.86 -13.98
N THR A 861 44.11 4.69 -14.08
CA THR A 861 44.25 6.08 -14.49
C THR A 861 43.77 6.96 -13.35
N LEU A 862 44.70 7.71 -12.77
CA LEU A 862 44.39 8.73 -11.78
C LEU A 862 44.29 10.09 -12.48
N THR A 863 43.16 10.75 -12.38
CA THR A 863 42.95 12.12 -12.88
C THR A 863 42.70 13.05 -11.71
N VAL A 864 43.52 14.10 -11.58
CA VAL A 864 43.41 15.10 -10.52
C VAL A 864 43.09 16.44 -11.16
N SER A 865 41.99 17.05 -10.74
CA SER A 865 41.51 18.36 -11.18
C SER A 865 41.45 19.31 -9.99
N ALA A 866 42.04 20.49 -10.09
CA ALA A 866 42.06 21.47 -9.00
C ALA A 866 41.62 22.84 -9.50
N THR A 867 40.73 23.49 -8.77
CA THR A 867 40.33 24.88 -8.98
C THR A 867 40.89 25.73 -7.85
N ALA A 868 41.77 26.67 -8.18
CA ALA A 868 42.40 27.54 -7.18
C ALA A 868 42.54 28.97 -7.72
N ASN A 869 42.25 29.98 -6.89
CA ASN A 869 42.50 31.38 -7.20
C ASN A 869 43.88 31.79 -6.66
N LEU A 870 44.93 31.51 -7.43
CA LEU A 870 46.33 31.64 -7.00
C LEU A 870 46.94 33.03 -7.28
N GLY A 871 46.15 33.98 -7.79
CA GLY A 871 46.61 35.34 -8.12
C GLY A 871 47.43 35.39 -9.41
N THR A 872 48.62 36.01 -9.39
CA THR A 872 49.43 36.27 -10.61
C THR A 872 50.67 35.38 -10.76
N ASN A 873 50.85 34.39 -9.88
CA ASN A 873 52.02 33.52 -9.87
C ASN A 873 51.72 32.17 -10.54
N THR A 874 52.63 31.67 -11.36
CA THR A 874 52.60 30.27 -11.80
C THR A 874 53.02 29.39 -10.62
N GLN A 875 52.10 28.60 -10.09
CA GLN A 875 52.33 27.73 -8.94
C GLN A 875 51.95 26.30 -9.30
N PHE A 876 52.55 25.33 -8.61
CA PHE A 876 52.26 23.91 -8.82
C PHE A 876 51.89 23.23 -7.50
N PHE A 877 51.05 22.21 -7.59
CA PHE A 877 50.88 21.23 -6.52
C PHE A 877 51.74 20.00 -6.83
N THR A 878 52.35 19.40 -5.84
CA THR A 878 52.98 18.09 -5.98
C THR A 878 51.97 17.05 -5.53
N LEU A 879 51.63 16.14 -6.45
CA LEU A 879 50.93 14.91 -6.16
C LEU A 879 51.97 13.85 -5.81
N ASP A 880 51.86 13.25 -4.63
CA ASP A 880 52.66 12.12 -4.21
C ASP A 880 51.76 10.94 -3.86
N LEU A 881 51.97 9.79 -4.50
CA LEU A 881 51.28 8.53 -4.24
C LEU A 881 52.25 7.61 -3.51
N GLU A 882 52.20 7.62 -2.18
CA GLU A 882 53.05 6.79 -1.30
C GLU A 882 54.56 6.82 -1.61
N GLY A 883 55.06 7.94 -2.14
CA GLY A 883 56.44 8.05 -2.61
C GLY A 883 56.75 7.22 -3.87
N LEU A 884 55.80 6.48 -4.42
CA LEU A 884 55.94 5.64 -5.61
C LEU A 884 55.79 6.45 -6.90
N VAL A 885 54.87 7.42 -6.91
CA VAL A 885 54.64 8.32 -8.06
C VAL A 885 54.48 9.75 -7.59
N THR A 886 55.44 10.59 -7.97
CA THR A 886 55.43 12.03 -7.66
C THR A 886 55.28 12.84 -8.95
N GLN A 887 54.23 13.65 -9.10
CA GLN A 887 53.98 14.48 -10.29
C GLN A 887 53.60 15.91 -9.91
N ASN A 888 54.14 16.90 -10.63
CA ASN A 888 53.76 18.30 -10.46
C ASN A 888 52.52 18.64 -11.31
N LEU A 889 51.52 19.23 -10.66
CA LEU A 889 50.28 19.78 -11.20
C LEU A 889 50.46 21.29 -11.42
N PHE A 890 50.67 21.75 -12.65
CA PHE A 890 50.87 23.17 -12.94
C PHE A 890 49.54 23.89 -13.16
N VAL A 891 49.18 24.84 -12.30
CA VAL A 891 48.01 25.72 -12.50
C VAL A 891 48.46 26.97 -13.26
N ASP A 892 48.29 26.99 -14.59
CA ASP A 892 48.69 28.10 -15.44
C ASP A 892 47.56 29.15 -15.49
N ASP A 893 47.77 30.29 -14.81
CA ASP A 893 47.09 31.60 -14.95
C ASP A 893 46.44 32.26 -13.71
N GLY A 894 46.23 31.55 -12.60
CA GLY A 894 45.92 32.10 -11.26
C GLY A 894 44.72 33.07 -11.13
N MET A 895 43.99 33.41 -12.21
CA MET A 895 42.82 34.30 -12.19
C MET A 895 41.59 33.70 -12.86
N SER A 896 41.68 32.48 -13.40
CA SER A 896 40.51 31.79 -13.92
C SER A 896 39.94 30.83 -12.87
N SER A 897 38.66 30.97 -12.54
CA SER A 897 37.89 29.96 -11.79
C SER A 897 37.65 28.68 -12.61
N THR A 898 38.58 28.33 -13.52
CA THR A 898 38.51 27.14 -14.36
C THR A 898 39.38 26.03 -13.76
N PRO A 899 38.88 24.79 -13.68
CA PRO A 899 39.65 23.66 -13.17
C PRO A 899 40.87 23.37 -14.04
N VAL A 900 42.00 23.01 -13.41
CA VAL A 900 43.19 22.48 -14.08
C VAL A 900 43.31 20.99 -13.80
N THR A 901 43.31 20.18 -14.85
CA THR A 901 43.29 18.71 -14.77
C THR A 901 44.61 18.09 -15.24
N THR A 902 45.20 17.18 -14.46
CA THR A 902 46.26 16.26 -14.91
C THR A 902 45.76 14.83 -14.92
N THR A 903 46.47 13.95 -15.63
CA THR A 903 46.29 12.51 -15.54
C THR A 903 47.63 11.80 -15.31
N VAL A 904 47.66 10.90 -14.33
CA VAL A 904 48.73 9.95 -14.02
C VAL A 904 48.25 8.55 -14.41
N ASN A 905 48.93 7.90 -15.35
CA ASN A 905 48.67 6.49 -15.66
C ASN A 905 49.60 5.63 -14.80
N LEU A 906 49.00 4.73 -14.04
CA LEU A 906 49.66 3.74 -13.20
C LEU A 906 49.74 2.42 -13.99
N ASP A 907 50.94 1.89 -14.16
CA ASP A 907 51.13 0.57 -14.73
C ASP A 907 50.79 -0.55 -13.73
N ALA A 908 50.77 -1.79 -14.20
CA ALA A 908 50.45 -2.95 -13.40
C ALA A 908 51.35 -3.18 -12.18
N ALA A 909 52.64 -2.81 -12.27
CA ALA A 909 53.56 -2.94 -11.15
C ALA A 909 53.34 -1.82 -10.13
N GLN A 910 53.04 -0.61 -10.60
CA GLN A 910 52.70 0.52 -9.75
C GLN A 910 51.39 0.31 -9.01
N VAL A 911 50.35 -0.19 -9.68
CA VAL A 911 49.09 -0.57 -9.03
C VAL A 911 49.32 -1.69 -8.02
N ALA A 912 50.06 -2.75 -8.37
CA ALA A 912 50.33 -3.84 -7.44
C ALA A 912 51.15 -3.40 -6.21
N ALA A 913 52.09 -2.45 -6.39
CA ALA A 913 52.90 -1.91 -5.31
C ALA A 913 52.10 -0.97 -4.39
N LEU A 914 51.20 -0.16 -4.96
CA LEU A 914 50.24 0.67 -4.23
C LEU A 914 49.14 -0.17 -3.54
N THR A 915 49.00 -1.46 -3.85
CA THR A 915 48.02 -2.33 -3.19
C THR A 915 48.69 -3.39 -2.32
N ALA A 916 49.98 -3.24 -2.03
CA ALA A 916 50.77 -4.29 -1.37
C ALA A 916 50.51 -4.37 0.13
N ASP A 917 50.38 -3.21 0.78
CA ASP A 917 49.88 -3.02 2.15
C ASP A 917 48.36 -2.85 2.20
N GLY A 918 47.74 -2.85 1.01
CA GLY A 918 46.33 -2.65 0.85
C GLY A 918 45.89 -1.23 1.14
N LEU A 919 46.76 -0.21 1.13
CA LEU A 919 46.44 1.22 1.33
C LEU A 919 47.08 2.05 0.20
N ILE A 920 46.41 3.10 -0.29
CA ILE A 920 46.97 4.08 -1.24
C ILE A 920 46.84 5.47 -0.63
N SER A 921 47.91 6.02 -0.09
CA SER A 921 47.95 7.38 0.43
C SER A 921 48.34 8.40 -0.65
N MET A 922 47.42 9.31 -0.95
CA MET A 922 47.69 10.45 -1.83
C MET A 922 47.97 11.71 -1.02
N THR A 923 49.13 12.33 -1.19
CA THR A 923 49.44 13.65 -0.64
C THR A 923 49.46 14.72 -1.74
N VAL A 924 48.67 15.78 -1.57
CA VAL A 924 48.72 16.97 -2.44
C VAL A 924 49.36 18.12 -1.67
N THR A 925 50.58 18.51 -2.07
CA THR A 925 51.33 19.57 -1.39
C THR A 925 51.43 20.82 -2.27
N PRO A 926 50.98 22.01 -1.81
CA PRO A 926 51.22 23.25 -2.54
C PRO A 926 52.73 23.59 -2.55
N SER A 927 53.23 24.12 -3.66
CA SER A 927 54.62 24.61 -3.74
C SER A 927 54.91 25.63 -2.61
N GLY A 928 56.15 25.66 -2.10
CA GLY A 928 56.53 26.44 -0.91
C GLY A 928 56.37 27.97 -0.98
N ASP A 929 55.91 28.52 -2.12
CA ASP A 929 55.68 29.95 -2.36
C ASP A 929 54.21 30.39 -2.15
N VAL A 930 53.36 29.51 -1.59
CA VAL A 930 51.94 29.80 -1.30
C VAL A 930 51.79 30.28 0.15
N SER A 931 51.15 31.43 0.37
CA SER A 931 50.74 31.85 1.71
C SER A 931 49.72 30.82 2.24
N PRO A 932 49.83 30.31 3.49
CA PRO A 932 48.97 29.24 4.04
C PRO A 932 47.47 29.56 4.12
N LEU A 933 47.04 30.71 3.60
CA LEU A 933 45.67 31.23 3.56
C LEU A 933 45.00 31.17 2.18
N ILE A 934 45.67 30.64 1.14
CA ILE A 934 45.10 30.51 -0.22
C ILE A 934 45.45 29.12 -0.75
N GLY A 935 44.47 28.22 -0.86
CA GLY A 935 44.65 26.98 -1.63
C GLY A 935 43.44 26.70 -2.51
N PRO A 936 43.32 25.48 -3.06
CA PRO A 936 42.25 25.15 -3.97
C PRO A 936 40.89 25.34 -3.27
N THR A 937 39.99 26.06 -3.92
CA THR A 937 38.60 26.20 -3.48
C THR A 937 37.82 24.92 -3.74
N GLU A 938 38.28 24.12 -4.70
CA GLU A 938 37.74 22.81 -5.05
C GLU A 938 38.88 21.89 -5.52
N LEU A 939 39.02 20.72 -4.91
CA LEU A 939 39.93 19.66 -5.33
C LEU A 939 39.10 18.44 -5.72
N GLU A 940 39.25 18.01 -6.96
CA GLU A 940 38.59 16.84 -7.51
C GLU A 940 39.63 15.77 -7.85
N VAL A 941 39.52 14.59 -7.23
CA VAL A 941 40.43 13.47 -7.46
C VAL A 941 39.61 12.31 -7.98
N SER A 942 40.06 11.74 -9.09
CA SER A 942 39.46 10.53 -9.63
C SER A 942 40.46 9.42 -9.89
N LEU A 943 40.14 8.22 -9.42
CA LEU A 943 40.90 7.00 -9.69
C LEU A 943 40.00 6.06 -10.47
N SER A 944 40.40 5.72 -11.69
CA SER A 944 39.70 4.76 -12.55
C SER A 944 40.53 3.50 -12.70
N ILE A 945 39.98 2.37 -12.27
CA ILE A 945 40.58 1.04 -12.42
C ILE A 945 39.70 0.23 -13.38
N PRO A 946 40.01 0.21 -14.68
CA PRO A 946 39.19 -0.47 -15.67
C PRO A 946 39.14 -2.00 -15.47
N GLY A 947 37.93 -2.56 -15.66
CA GLY A 947 37.69 -3.99 -15.83
C GLY A 947 37.87 -4.45 -17.26
N ALA A 948 38.83 -5.34 -17.53
CA ALA A 948 38.96 -6.01 -18.82
C ALA A 948 38.20 -7.35 -18.83
N GLY A 949 36.97 -7.39 -19.37
CA GLY A 949 36.26 -8.63 -19.68
C GLY A 949 36.25 -9.71 -18.58
N LEU A 950 36.56 -10.97 -18.92
CA LEU A 950 36.58 -12.16 -18.05
C LEU A 950 37.60 -12.13 -16.88
N ALA A 951 38.14 -10.97 -16.51
CA ALA A 951 39.00 -10.81 -15.34
C ALA A 951 38.17 -10.97 -14.03
N PRO A 952 38.77 -11.51 -12.94
CA PRO A 952 38.07 -11.61 -11.67
C PRO A 952 37.69 -10.22 -11.12
N PRO A 953 36.61 -10.13 -10.32
CA PRO A 953 36.18 -8.89 -9.73
C PRO A 953 37.24 -8.35 -8.74
N ILE A 954 37.29 -7.02 -8.61
CA ILE A 954 37.93 -6.30 -7.51
C ILE A 954 37.10 -6.60 -6.26
N VAL A 955 37.74 -7.02 -5.17
CA VAL A 955 37.09 -7.27 -3.89
C VAL A 955 37.74 -6.35 -2.86
N MET A 956 36.96 -5.46 -2.24
CA MET A 956 37.36 -4.82 -0.99
C MET A 956 36.91 -5.74 0.14
N LYS A 957 37.85 -6.20 0.95
CA LYS A 957 37.58 -6.88 2.21
C LYS A 957 37.95 -5.94 3.35
N SER A 958 37.24 -6.04 4.47
CA SER A 958 37.68 -5.38 5.70
C SER A 958 39.02 -5.94 6.16
N PHE A 959 40.01 -5.08 6.37
CA PHE A 959 41.16 -5.40 7.20
C PHE A 959 40.89 -4.94 8.63
N GLU A 960 41.78 -5.26 9.56
CA GLU A 960 41.62 -5.10 11.01
C GLU A 960 43.02 -4.78 11.56
N SER A 961 43.24 -3.61 12.19
CA SER A 961 44.54 -3.23 12.80
C SER A 961 44.38 -2.63 14.21
N THR A 962 45.13 -3.14 15.19
CA THR A 962 45.02 -2.80 16.62
C THR A 962 46.02 -1.72 17.01
N GLY A 963 45.51 -0.57 17.45
CA GLY A 963 45.97 0.12 18.65
C GLY A 963 47.16 1.07 18.55
N GLY A 964 46.87 2.35 18.87
CA GLY A 964 47.75 3.15 19.73
C GLY A 964 48.46 4.35 19.12
N ASN A 965 47.71 5.45 18.97
CA ASN A 965 48.16 6.84 19.12
C ASN A 965 49.48 7.25 18.44
N GLU A 966 49.41 7.84 17.24
CA GLU A 966 49.92 9.20 16.97
C GLU A 966 49.51 9.72 15.56
N SER A 967 48.57 10.67 15.56
CA SER A 967 48.30 11.72 14.56
C SER A 967 48.03 11.37 13.08
N ASN A 968 46.77 11.63 12.68
CA ASN A 968 46.26 11.92 11.33
C ASN A 968 46.09 10.75 10.33
N ASP A 969 45.23 9.79 10.67
CA ASP A 969 44.72 8.81 9.70
C ASP A 969 43.24 9.07 9.40
N ASP A 970 42.93 9.33 8.13
CA ASP A 970 41.57 9.62 7.62
C ASP A 970 40.75 8.32 7.34
N ILE A 971 41.16 7.15 7.85
CA ILE A 971 40.40 5.88 7.83
C ILE A 971 40.57 5.18 9.19
N ARG A 972 39.47 4.66 9.77
CA ARG A 972 39.44 3.96 11.06
C ARG A 972 38.86 2.55 10.89
N VAL A 973 39.55 1.55 11.45
CA VAL A 973 39.30 0.11 11.27
C VAL A 973 39.39 -0.61 12.63
N ASP A 974 38.46 -1.51 12.98
CA ASP A 974 38.33 -2.11 14.34
C ASP A 974 38.21 -3.67 14.30
N MET A 975 38.82 -4.40 15.26
CA MET A 975 39.13 -5.86 15.16
C MET A 975 38.21 -6.89 15.87
N GLY A 976 37.82 -7.99 15.18
CA GLY A 976 37.12 -9.21 15.63
C GLY A 976 37.00 -10.42 14.64
N SER A 977 38.08 -10.98 14.08
CA SER A 977 38.36 -12.44 13.84
C SER A 977 37.93 -13.27 12.57
N SER A 978 38.71 -14.34 12.29
CA SER A 978 38.57 -15.55 11.43
C SER A 978 38.47 -15.44 9.88
N VAL A 979 39.39 -16.15 9.19
CA VAL A 979 39.59 -16.16 7.72
C VAL A 979 39.05 -17.46 7.09
N GLU A 980 38.17 -17.35 6.08
CA GLU A 980 37.78 -18.45 5.20
C GLU A 980 38.40 -18.21 3.80
N ALA A 981 39.17 -19.18 3.30
CA ALA A 981 39.92 -19.04 2.05
C ALA A 981 39.29 -19.85 0.91
N ILE A 982 39.08 -19.19 -0.24
CA ILE A 982 38.75 -19.84 -1.52
C ILE A 982 40.07 -19.97 -2.32
N GLY A 983 40.77 -21.10 -2.20
CA GLY A 983 41.98 -21.38 -2.99
C GLY A 983 42.98 -22.36 -2.34
N ASN A 984 43.91 -22.90 -3.14
CA ASN A 984 44.81 -24.02 -2.79
C ASN A 984 46.13 -23.65 -2.08
N LEU A 985 46.29 -22.44 -1.52
CA LEU A 985 47.53 -22.05 -0.81
C LEU A 985 47.25 -20.97 0.24
N ILE A 986 47.67 -21.21 1.49
CA ILE A 986 47.75 -20.18 2.53
C ILE A 986 49.24 -19.83 2.69
N GLN A 987 49.58 -18.55 2.50
CA GLN A 987 50.89 -17.99 2.78
C GLN A 987 50.69 -16.96 3.89
N VAL A 988 51.28 -17.22 5.07
CA VAL A 988 51.20 -16.28 6.21
C VAL A 988 52.57 -15.66 6.37
N GLU A 989 52.65 -14.35 6.18
CA GLU A 989 53.82 -13.51 6.42
C GLU A 989 53.61 -12.86 7.78
N VAL A 990 54.53 -13.10 8.73
CA VAL A 990 54.37 -12.66 10.13
C VAL A 990 55.38 -11.54 10.37
N ALA A 991 54.88 -10.34 10.71
CA ALA A 991 55.70 -9.23 11.19
C ALA A 991 55.56 -9.14 12.72
N ASP A 992 56.66 -9.41 13.43
CA ASP A 992 56.91 -9.27 14.87
C ASP A 992 55.95 -9.95 15.88
N ASP A 993 56.43 -10.05 17.13
CA ASP A 993 56.00 -10.94 18.22
C ASP A 993 54.50 -11.30 18.28
N PHE A 994 54.17 -12.53 17.87
CA PHE A 994 52.80 -13.04 17.83
C PHE A 994 52.60 -14.25 18.76
N ILE A 995 51.65 -14.16 19.70
CA ILE A 995 51.18 -15.31 20.51
C ILE A 995 49.82 -15.79 19.95
N LEU A 996 49.83 -16.96 19.30
CA LEU A 996 48.65 -17.57 18.65
C LEU A 996 47.83 -18.38 19.67
N GLY A 997 46.87 -17.73 20.35
CA GLY A 997 45.88 -18.40 21.19
C GLY A 997 44.55 -18.60 20.45
N ALA A 998 44.47 -19.59 19.55
CA ALA A 998 43.23 -19.88 18.81
C ALA A 998 42.70 -21.28 19.09
N THR A 999 41.57 -21.38 19.80
CA THR A 999 40.73 -22.58 19.86
C THR A 999 39.78 -22.59 18.66
N GLY A 1000 40.20 -23.14 17.51
CA GLY A 1000 39.36 -23.28 16.32
C GLY A 1000 39.86 -24.41 15.40
N SER A 1001 38.94 -25.16 14.78
CA SER A 1001 39.27 -26.29 13.89
C SER A 1001 39.41 -25.84 12.43
N LEU A 1002 40.58 -26.07 11.80
CA LEU A 1002 40.76 -25.98 10.35
C LEU A 1002 40.23 -27.24 9.66
N ARG A 1003 39.37 -27.09 8.65
CA ARG A 1003 39.04 -28.16 7.69
C ARG A 1003 39.45 -27.72 6.28
N SER A 1004 40.33 -28.50 5.65
CA SER A 1004 40.70 -28.47 4.21
C SER A 1004 41.86 -27.57 3.71
N ALA A 1005 43.04 -27.63 4.31
CA ALA A 1005 44.28 -27.17 3.64
C ALA A 1005 45.25 -28.34 3.38
N SER A 1006 45.82 -28.42 2.18
CA SER A 1006 46.76 -29.48 1.77
C SER A 1006 48.24 -29.18 2.04
N THR A 1007 48.62 -27.94 2.38
CA THR A 1007 50.01 -27.57 2.75
C THR A 1007 50.03 -26.24 3.51
N ILE A 1008 50.86 -26.14 4.56
CA ILE A 1008 51.14 -24.89 5.30
C ILE A 1008 52.64 -24.58 5.15
N ALA A 1009 52.98 -23.35 4.76
CA ALA A 1009 54.37 -22.85 4.74
C ALA A 1009 54.44 -21.51 5.48
N VAL A 1010 55.41 -21.38 6.40
CA VAL A 1010 55.69 -20.17 7.17
C VAL A 1010 57.09 -19.69 6.78
N LEU A 1011 57.23 -18.42 6.40
CA LEU A 1011 58.50 -17.76 6.09
C LEU A 1011 58.57 -16.45 6.88
N GLY A 1012 59.71 -16.15 7.49
CA GLY A 1012 59.96 -14.87 8.17
C GLY A 1012 61.38 -14.37 7.90
N GLU A 1013 61.52 -13.07 7.66
CA GLU A 1013 62.78 -12.33 7.73
C GLU A 1013 62.67 -11.28 8.83
N THR A 1014 63.67 -11.17 9.72
CA THR A 1014 63.73 -10.10 10.72
C THR A 1014 64.57 -8.94 10.19
N GLN A 1015 63.98 -7.74 10.09
CA GLN A 1015 64.70 -6.47 10.06
C GLN A 1015 64.32 -5.70 11.31
N ASP A 1016 65.08 -5.82 12.40
CA ASP A 1016 65.78 -4.69 12.99
C ASP A 1016 66.72 -5.15 14.11
N GLY A 1017 67.81 -4.41 14.30
CA GLY A 1017 68.86 -4.75 15.24
C GLY A 1017 68.60 -4.26 16.66
N ASP A 1018 67.64 -4.87 17.38
CA ASP A 1018 67.58 -4.77 18.84
C ASP A 1018 67.48 -6.15 19.50
N PHE A 1019 68.27 -6.34 20.55
CA PHE A 1019 68.64 -7.64 21.10
C PHE A 1019 67.80 -7.90 22.37
N ASP A 1020 66.71 -8.67 22.29
CA ASP A 1020 66.04 -9.22 23.48
C ASP A 1020 66.69 -10.57 23.87
N PRO A 1021 67.27 -10.75 25.08
CA PRO A 1021 67.97 -11.98 25.46
C PRO A 1021 67.09 -13.15 25.92
N ASP A 1022 65.77 -13.01 26.03
CA ASP A 1022 64.90 -14.08 26.54
C ASP A 1022 64.12 -14.76 25.39
N GLY A 1023 64.61 -15.93 24.98
CA GLY A 1023 64.26 -16.61 23.72
C GLY A 1023 62.78 -16.86 23.43
N SER A 1024 62.40 -16.55 22.18
CA SER A 1024 61.10 -16.86 21.58
C SER A 1024 60.89 -18.38 21.56
N THR A 1025 59.86 -18.87 22.23
CA THR A 1025 59.48 -20.29 22.23
C THR A 1025 58.25 -20.47 21.34
N PHE A 1026 58.34 -21.27 20.29
CA PHE A 1026 57.19 -21.63 19.44
C PHE A 1026 56.46 -22.85 20.04
N GLU A 1027 55.20 -22.71 20.44
CA GLU A 1027 54.38 -23.80 20.97
C GLU A 1027 53.11 -23.99 20.12
N PHE A 1028 52.93 -25.17 19.52
CA PHE A 1028 51.72 -25.53 18.77
C PHE A 1028 50.75 -26.31 19.68
N SER A 1029 49.52 -25.82 19.85
CA SER A 1029 48.44 -26.58 20.49
C SER A 1029 47.22 -26.67 19.57
N GLY A 1030 47.12 -27.76 18.81
CA GLY A 1030 45.98 -28.01 17.92
C GLY A 1030 46.07 -29.33 17.15
N TYR A 1031 44.91 -29.90 16.80
CA TYR A 1031 44.80 -31.13 16.00
C TYR A 1031 45.04 -30.83 14.51
N VAL A 1032 46.01 -31.53 13.90
CA VAL A 1032 46.30 -31.46 12.46
C VAL A 1032 45.95 -32.80 11.82
N SER A 1033 44.92 -32.85 10.97
CA SER A 1033 44.64 -34.00 10.10
C SER A 1033 44.96 -33.66 8.65
N ALA A 1034 46.24 -33.62 8.30
CA ALA A 1034 46.69 -33.47 6.90
C ALA A 1034 47.95 -34.32 6.67
N PRO A 1035 48.03 -35.11 5.58
CA PRO A 1035 49.23 -35.87 5.26
C PRO A 1035 50.27 -34.96 4.61
N GLY A 1036 51.31 -34.59 5.37
CA GLY A 1036 52.53 -33.93 4.87
C GLY A 1036 52.77 -32.55 5.47
N VAL A 1037 53.46 -32.50 6.62
CA VAL A 1037 54.03 -31.27 7.19
C VAL A 1037 55.55 -31.31 6.97
N GLY A 1038 56.10 -30.31 6.30
CA GLY A 1038 57.55 -30.14 6.12
C GLY A 1038 57.97 -28.77 6.64
N VAL A 1039 58.77 -28.74 7.70
CA VAL A 1039 59.35 -27.52 8.27
C VAL A 1039 60.79 -27.38 7.76
N ARG A 1040 61.16 -26.23 7.20
CA ARG A 1040 62.55 -25.86 6.87
C ARG A 1040 62.89 -24.59 7.64
N GLY A 1041 63.79 -24.69 8.62
CA GLY A 1041 64.47 -23.54 9.20
C GLY A 1041 65.81 -23.31 8.51
N GLU A 1042 66.13 -22.07 8.16
CA GLU A 1042 67.49 -21.68 7.80
C GLU A 1042 68.12 -20.89 8.97
N GLN A 1043 69.19 -21.47 9.54
CA GLN A 1043 70.15 -20.96 10.55
C GLN A 1043 69.99 -21.36 12.03
N ASP A 1044 71.16 -21.40 12.69
CA ASP A 1044 71.52 -22.18 13.87
C ASP A 1044 71.04 -21.56 15.21
N ASN A 1045 69.97 -22.08 15.81
CA ASN A 1045 69.81 -22.39 17.26
C ASN A 1045 68.35 -22.64 17.74
N ASP A 1046 67.36 -22.72 16.85
CA ASP A 1046 65.98 -22.97 17.30
C ASP A 1046 65.77 -24.41 17.76
N THR A 1047 65.32 -24.57 19.01
CA THR A 1047 64.97 -25.88 19.58
C THR A 1047 63.49 -26.17 19.32
N LEU A 1048 63.22 -27.08 18.38
CA LEU A 1048 61.87 -27.57 18.07
C LEU A 1048 61.45 -28.69 19.05
N ILE A 1049 60.41 -28.47 19.85
CA ILE A 1049 59.78 -29.50 20.68
C ILE A 1049 58.45 -29.92 20.04
N LEU A 1050 58.37 -31.15 19.54
CA LEU A 1050 57.14 -31.74 19.02
C LEU A 1050 56.41 -32.50 20.16
N PRO A 1051 55.09 -32.32 20.37
CA PRO A 1051 54.34 -33.12 21.33
C PRO A 1051 54.11 -34.55 20.82
N ASP A 1052 53.96 -35.47 21.77
CA ASP A 1052 53.82 -36.92 21.60
C ASP A 1052 52.68 -37.28 20.63
N LEU A 1053 53.00 -38.00 19.55
CA LEU A 1053 52.03 -38.50 18.58
C LEU A 1053 51.40 -39.78 19.15
N ASP A 1054 50.23 -39.64 19.78
CA ASP A 1054 49.47 -40.81 20.21
C ASP A 1054 48.91 -41.55 18.98
N SER A 1055 49.21 -42.85 18.93
CA SER A 1055 48.93 -43.70 17.78
C SER A 1055 47.44 -44.01 17.67
N GLY A 1056 46.79 -43.49 16.63
CA GLY A 1056 45.50 -43.99 16.16
C GLY A 1056 44.57 -42.90 15.65
N HIS A 1057 44.85 -42.35 14.48
CA HIS A 1057 43.92 -42.17 13.35
C HIS A 1057 44.64 -41.46 12.19
#